data_AF-A0AAV5A5R2-F1
#
_entry.id   AF-A0AAV5A5R2-F1
#
_cell.length_a   1.000
_cell.length_b   1.000
_cell.length_c   1.000
_cell.angle_alpha   90.00
_cell.angle_beta   90.00
_cell.angle_gamma   90.00
#
_symmetry.space_group_name_H-M   'P 1'
#
loop_
_entity.id
_entity.type
_entity.pdbx_description
1 polymer ?
#
loop_
_entity_poly.entity_id
_entity_poly.type
_entity_poly.pdbx_seq_one_letter_code
_entity_poly.pdbx_strand_id
1 'polypeptide(L)'
;MHANGYIVTIVRQVLLLVAMVGFLAVQTKFGPFLNPVSNASEWFSRLGYVVFAFFGLIVALHIPKSAQGFSFSQNLIKRITRRMDFSIDIFSPKLDISPTSKHTRRRIWQESISVLLYLTPECMMPNDERPLYTDLKALPVPPYLVHFRGTVGERHAENLKILGEVGGMDYAKGIVQYTGAFADRFNEIRQRIQKEFIGPDCYWRDTEREVAGGCFGSAWWIPFPPTLVMKYDSGQTIALRTFDEFQDYVRQNEDKEVCQRRNIRLALRSLDGQVVRWPYTYIQNVGKRFSVFDKGYSAHSTIHFESGVFTIQRNGTLVWKTIDLGSGFNVKLTYDKNVQVDGSVIGLTSDFQLTPILARFLSLNQRLIRERTMSAEALIDDYRHSLQTESQSKIDSLSYQFLCSVYGSPKDMHKLTDVLSEERNIKLREMFIENESAIVAANERLMIVSRSEAETWWYLFWDDLWRRNNATVSNLKTHATDFDPSYPSSIAYRLLPRAALESFLIQRGLMSKKGSWRDFMHSGILNKIYFRLNQIIFKGSPNNAIHYHLGNNPAEIDLENFTLSRHIRSSTLGTGGGTDHDDSQIRARPMYKWEAIFDDPLTTSGKPHRRWLPKLATWFGLDPHWEPNNALSSGISLDVVLEDGNYVLLEHAVHSLKGQMT
;
A
#
# COMPACT_ATOMS: atom_id res chain seq x y z
N MET A 1 8.14 32.80 -39.21
CA MET A 1 9.50 32.22 -38.99
C MET A 1 9.57 31.11 -37.93
N HIS A 2 8.48 30.71 -37.25
CA HIS A 2 8.50 29.63 -36.24
C HIS A 2 8.46 28.19 -36.80
N ALA A 3 8.02 27.99 -38.05
CA ALA A 3 7.86 26.64 -38.63
C ALA A 3 9.21 25.91 -38.88
N ASN A 4 10.29 26.64 -39.17
CA ASN A 4 11.59 26.03 -39.44
C ASN A 4 12.28 25.46 -38.19
N GLY A 5 12.11 26.10 -37.02
CA GLY A 5 12.73 25.60 -35.77
C GLY A 5 12.15 24.26 -35.31
N TYR A 6 10.87 24.04 -35.56
CA TYR A 6 10.17 22.80 -35.21
C TYR A 6 10.64 21.60 -36.03
N ILE A 7 10.68 21.77 -37.36
CA ILE A 7 11.13 20.72 -38.29
C ILE A 7 12.59 20.34 -38.01
N VAL A 8 13.45 21.34 -37.77
CA VAL A 8 14.86 21.10 -37.41
C VAL A 8 14.97 20.28 -36.11
N THR A 9 14.11 20.54 -35.13
CA THR A 9 14.11 19.80 -33.86
C THR A 9 13.68 18.35 -34.07
N ILE A 10 12.64 18.09 -34.87
CA ILE A 10 12.21 16.73 -35.20
C ILE A 10 13.30 15.98 -35.95
N VAL A 11 13.87 16.57 -37.01
CA VAL A 11 14.92 15.94 -37.82
C VAL A 11 16.13 15.59 -36.96
N ARG A 12 16.53 16.49 -36.05
CA ARG A 12 17.61 16.23 -35.08
C ARG A 12 17.30 15.05 -34.17
N GLN A 13 16.09 14.95 -33.63
CA GLN A 13 15.70 13.85 -32.74
C GLN A 13 15.57 12.52 -33.49
N VAL A 14 15.08 12.54 -34.74
CA VAL A 14 15.03 11.35 -35.60
C VAL A 14 16.44 10.84 -35.91
N LEU A 15 17.37 11.73 -36.30
CA LEU A 15 18.76 11.37 -36.55
C LEU A 15 19.45 10.82 -35.30
N LEU A 16 19.20 11.43 -34.14
CA LEU A 16 19.72 10.95 -32.85
C LEU A 16 19.21 9.55 -32.52
N LEU A 17 17.91 9.30 -32.69
CA LEU A 17 17.31 7.99 -32.45
C LEU A 17 17.87 6.93 -33.40
N VAL A 18 17.97 7.24 -34.70
CA VAL A 18 18.54 6.32 -35.71
C VAL A 18 20.01 6.00 -35.38
N ALA A 19 20.80 7.00 -34.99
CA ALA A 19 22.19 6.79 -34.58
C ALA A 19 22.30 5.91 -33.34
N MET A 20 21.49 6.15 -32.29
CA MET A 20 21.52 5.35 -31.06
C MET A 20 21.06 3.91 -31.30
N VAL A 21 20.04 3.70 -32.15
CA VAL A 21 19.61 2.35 -32.57
C VAL A 21 20.71 1.66 -33.38
N GLY A 22 21.37 2.38 -34.28
CA GLY A 22 22.52 1.88 -35.04
C GLY A 22 23.67 1.43 -34.14
N PHE A 23 24.05 2.24 -33.15
CA PHE A 23 25.08 1.88 -32.18
C PHE A 23 24.68 0.67 -31.33
N LEU A 24 23.43 0.60 -30.86
CA LEU A 24 22.93 -0.56 -30.13
C LEU A 24 22.99 -1.83 -31.00
N ALA A 25 22.61 -1.76 -32.27
CA ALA A 25 22.63 -2.90 -33.20
C ALA A 25 24.05 -3.40 -33.51
N VAL A 26 25.00 -2.47 -33.72
CA VAL A 26 26.42 -2.80 -33.89
C VAL A 26 26.95 -3.49 -32.61
N GLN A 27 26.65 -2.93 -31.45
CA GLN A 27 27.22 -3.40 -30.18
C GLN A 27 26.62 -4.72 -29.69
N THR A 28 25.36 -4.98 -30.00
CA THR A 28 24.72 -6.29 -29.77
C THR A 28 25.27 -7.37 -30.69
N LYS A 29 25.69 -7.02 -31.92
CA LYS A 29 26.31 -7.95 -32.86
C LYS A 29 27.77 -8.26 -32.52
N PHE A 30 28.57 -7.25 -32.14
CA PHE A 30 30.01 -7.43 -31.95
C PHE A 30 30.43 -7.79 -30.53
N GLY A 31 29.61 -7.49 -29.51
CA GLY A 31 29.87 -7.91 -28.11
C GLY A 31 31.30 -7.60 -27.65
N PRO A 32 31.66 -6.32 -27.44
CA PRO A 32 33.05 -5.88 -27.37
C PRO A 32 33.85 -6.47 -26.19
N PHE A 33 33.19 -7.01 -25.17
CA PHE A 33 33.83 -7.60 -24.01
C PHE A 33 33.76 -9.13 -24.02
N LEU A 34 34.83 -9.78 -23.56
CA LEU A 34 34.85 -11.22 -23.28
C LEU A 34 33.91 -11.60 -22.12
N ASN A 35 33.67 -10.67 -21.18
CA ASN A 35 32.78 -10.89 -20.05
C ASN A 35 31.32 -10.56 -20.42
N PRO A 36 30.38 -11.53 -20.34
CA PRO A 36 28.98 -11.30 -20.67
C PRO A 36 28.28 -10.29 -19.75
N VAL A 37 28.73 -10.12 -18.50
CA VAL A 37 28.17 -9.13 -17.56
C VAL A 37 28.51 -7.70 -17.99
N SER A 38 29.74 -7.49 -18.49
CA SER A 38 30.18 -6.18 -19.01
C SER A 38 29.48 -5.82 -20.32
N ASN A 39 29.22 -6.81 -21.19
CA ASN A 39 28.38 -6.59 -22.37
C ASN A 39 26.94 -6.22 -21.97
N ALA A 40 26.38 -6.87 -20.95
CA ALA A 40 25.02 -6.60 -20.48
C ALA A 40 24.87 -5.19 -19.87
N SER A 41 25.82 -4.75 -19.02
CA SER A 41 25.78 -3.40 -18.44
C SER A 41 25.89 -2.31 -19.51
N GLU A 42 26.73 -2.54 -20.52
CA GLU A 42 26.93 -1.61 -21.62
C GLU A 42 25.70 -1.57 -22.55
N TRP A 43 25.08 -2.73 -22.85
CA TRP A 43 23.81 -2.77 -23.57
C TRP A 43 22.71 -2.01 -22.84
N PHE A 44 22.68 -2.09 -21.50
CA PHE A 44 21.74 -1.34 -20.68
C PHE A 44 21.93 0.17 -20.76
N SER A 45 23.18 0.63 -20.70
CA SER A 45 23.53 2.04 -20.88
C SER A 45 23.07 2.54 -22.26
N ARG A 46 23.32 1.76 -23.31
CA ARG A 46 22.98 2.09 -24.71
C ARG A 46 21.49 2.08 -24.98
N LEU A 47 20.76 1.13 -24.41
CA LEU A 47 19.31 1.13 -24.46
C LEU A 47 18.73 2.34 -23.72
N GLY A 48 19.33 2.76 -22.60
CA GLY A 48 19.01 4.01 -21.93
C GLY A 48 19.07 5.20 -22.90
N TYR A 49 20.14 5.32 -23.69
CA TYR A 49 20.26 6.39 -24.70
C TYR A 49 19.22 6.30 -25.82
N VAL A 50 18.85 5.10 -26.27
CA VAL A 50 17.76 4.91 -27.25
C VAL A 50 16.42 5.37 -26.67
N VAL A 51 16.14 5.01 -25.42
CA VAL A 51 14.91 5.41 -24.72
C VAL A 51 14.86 6.93 -24.52
N PHE A 52 15.96 7.55 -24.08
CA PHE A 52 16.04 9.01 -23.96
C PHE A 52 15.86 9.73 -25.31
N ALA A 53 16.46 9.23 -26.39
CA ALA A 53 16.27 9.78 -27.73
C ALA A 53 14.82 9.62 -28.21
N PHE A 54 14.17 8.50 -27.88
CA PHE A 54 12.76 8.26 -28.18
C PHE A 54 11.83 9.22 -27.42
N PHE A 55 12.05 9.44 -26.12
CA PHE A 55 11.32 10.46 -25.35
C PHE A 55 11.53 11.87 -25.89
N GLY A 56 12.77 12.21 -26.28
CA GLY A 56 13.09 13.49 -26.93
C GLY A 56 12.30 13.68 -28.24
N LEU A 57 12.12 12.62 -29.02
CA LEU A 57 11.31 12.63 -30.24
C LEU A 57 9.80 12.78 -29.93
N ILE A 58 9.27 12.09 -28.93
CA ILE A 58 7.86 12.22 -28.51
C ILE A 58 7.55 13.65 -28.06
N VAL A 59 8.44 14.26 -27.27
CA VAL A 59 8.32 15.66 -26.84
C VAL A 59 8.37 16.59 -28.05
N ALA A 60 9.30 16.36 -28.98
CA ALA A 60 9.41 17.14 -30.20
C ALA A 60 8.17 17.02 -31.10
N LEU A 61 7.44 15.89 -31.06
CA LEU A 61 6.22 15.66 -31.84
C LEU A 61 4.93 16.19 -31.18
N HIS A 62 5.01 16.82 -30.00
CA HIS A 62 3.84 17.29 -29.23
C HIS A 62 2.74 16.23 -29.05
N ILE A 63 3.12 14.95 -28.94
CA ILE A 63 2.16 13.88 -28.70
C ILE A 63 1.57 14.11 -27.29
N PRO A 64 0.22 14.07 -27.14
CA PRO A 64 -0.44 14.40 -25.88
C PRO A 64 0.12 13.60 -24.70
N LYS A 65 0.20 14.24 -23.53
CA LYS A 65 0.78 13.70 -22.29
C LYS A 65 0.18 12.36 -21.85
N SER A 66 -1.04 12.02 -22.29
CA SER A 66 -1.67 10.72 -22.07
C SER A 66 -0.96 9.55 -22.75
N ALA A 67 -0.18 9.79 -23.81
CA ALA A 67 0.61 8.79 -24.51
C ALA A 67 2.11 8.78 -24.12
N GLN A 68 2.52 9.62 -23.16
CA GLN A 68 3.90 9.73 -22.67
C GLN A 68 4.24 8.74 -21.54
N GLY A 69 3.29 7.88 -21.14
CA GLY A 69 3.47 6.91 -20.06
C GLY A 69 4.25 5.66 -20.48
N PHE A 70 4.95 5.06 -19.52
CA PHE A 70 5.60 3.74 -19.61
C PHE A 70 4.63 2.62 -20.11
N SER A 71 3.32 2.82 -19.91
CA SER A 71 2.24 1.94 -20.34
C SER A 71 2.10 1.81 -21.87
N PHE A 72 2.38 2.87 -22.64
CA PHE A 72 2.33 2.80 -24.11
C PHE A 72 3.46 1.92 -24.67
N SER A 73 4.68 2.11 -24.15
CA SER A 73 5.83 1.26 -24.49
C SER A 73 5.61 -0.19 -24.08
N GLN A 74 5.05 -0.45 -22.89
CA GLN A 74 4.69 -1.81 -22.46
C GLN A 74 3.67 -2.45 -23.41
N ASN A 75 2.60 -1.74 -23.79
CA ASN A 75 1.58 -2.29 -24.71
C ASN A 75 2.13 -2.54 -26.12
N LEU A 76 3.01 -1.68 -26.62
CA LEU A 76 3.69 -1.88 -27.90
C LEU A 76 4.61 -3.11 -27.85
N ILE A 77 5.43 -3.23 -26.79
CA ILE A 77 6.29 -4.38 -26.58
C ILE A 77 5.45 -5.65 -26.43
N LYS A 78 4.36 -5.65 -25.66
CA LYS A 78 3.43 -6.78 -25.53
C LYS A 78 2.88 -7.25 -26.88
N ARG A 79 2.52 -6.32 -27.77
CA ARG A 79 2.07 -6.66 -29.14
C ARG A 79 3.19 -7.29 -29.98
N ILE A 80 4.43 -6.83 -29.80
CA ILE A 80 5.60 -7.34 -30.53
C ILE A 80 6.05 -8.70 -29.98
N THR A 81 6.03 -8.89 -28.66
CA THR A 81 6.42 -10.13 -27.98
C THR A 81 5.29 -11.15 -27.87
N ARG A 82 4.05 -10.77 -28.22
CA ARG A 82 2.81 -11.57 -28.12
C ARG A 82 2.67 -12.31 -26.80
N ARG A 83 3.05 -11.64 -25.71
CA ARG A 83 3.06 -12.22 -24.37
C ARG A 83 1.68 -12.04 -23.72
N MET A 84 1.27 -13.06 -22.98
CA MET A 84 0.14 -12.97 -22.06
C MET A 84 0.65 -12.56 -20.69
N ASP A 85 0.09 -11.49 -20.16
CA ASP A 85 0.42 -11.02 -18.82
C ASP A 85 -0.58 -11.54 -17.80
N PHE A 86 -0.08 -11.80 -16.59
CA PHE A 86 -0.85 -12.26 -15.44
C PHE A 86 -0.47 -11.42 -14.23
N SER A 87 -1.46 -10.96 -13.46
CA SER A 87 -1.27 -10.26 -12.17
C SER A 87 -0.81 -11.18 -11.06
N ILE A 88 -1.07 -12.48 -11.21
CA ILE A 88 -0.73 -13.52 -10.25
C ILE A 88 0.15 -14.57 -10.91
N ASP A 89 0.99 -15.23 -10.11
CA ASP A 89 1.76 -16.39 -10.57
C ASP A 89 0.82 -17.60 -10.75
N ILE A 90 0.09 -17.63 -11.86
CA ILE A 90 -1.04 -18.55 -12.08
C ILE A 90 -0.63 -20.02 -12.10
N PHE A 91 0.60 -20.32 -12.53
CA PHE A 91 1.13 -21.69 -12.58
C PHE A 91 1.87 -22.09 -11.29
N SER A 92 1.91 -21.22 -10.28
CA SER A 92 2.54 -21.54 -9.00
C SER A 92 1.83 -22.70 -8.30
N PRO A 93 2.54 -23.75 -7.85
CA PRO A 93 1.98 -24.76 -6.98
C PRO A 93 1.56 -24.20 -5.61
N LYS A 94 2.09 -23.03 -5.23
CA LYS A 94 1.78 -22.32 -3.98
C LYS A 94 0.61 -21.33 -4.11
N LEU A 95 -0.01 -21.24 -5.29
CA LEU A 95 -1.20 -20.42 -5.47
C LEU A 95 -2.34 -21.00 -4.61
N ASP A 96 -2.97 -20.15 -3.82
CA ASP A 96 -4.14 -20.52 -3.04
C ASP A 96 -5.35 -20.70 -3.97
N ILE A 97 -5.64 -21.97 -4.27
CA ILE A 97 -6.76 -22.42 -5.10
C ILE A 97 -7.85 -23.10 -4.27
N SER A 98 -7.81 -22.94 -2.95
CA SER A 98 -8.83 -23.49 -2.07
C SER A 98 -10.20 -22.83 -2.33
N PRO A 99 -11.32 -23.46 -1.92
CA PRO A 99 -12.65 -22.85 -1.96
C PRO A 99 -12.74 -21.50 -1.24
N THR A 100 -11.82 -21.20 -0.31
CA THR A 100 -11.76 -19.94 0.43
C THR A 100 -10.67 -19.00 -0.09
N SER A 101 -10.21 -19.24 -1.34
CA SER A 101 -9.12 -18.52 -1.97
C SER A 101 -9.26 -17.02 -1.81
N LYS A 102 -8.20 -16.38 -1.31
CA LYS A 102 -8.15 -14.92 -1.20
C LYS A 102 -8.32 -14.24 -2.56
N HIS A 103 -7.91 -14.89 -3.65
CA HIS A 103 -7.89 -14.28 -4.98
C HIS A 103 -9.27 -14.23 -5.61
N THR A 104 -10.06 -15.31 -5.54
CA THR A 104 -11.45 -15.33 -6.03
C THR A 104 -12.33 -14.40 -5.22
N ARG A 105 -12.18 -14.40 -3.89
CA ARG A 105 -12.88 -13.47 -2.99
C ARG A 105 -12.57 -12.00 -3.33
N ARG A 106 -11.31 -11.67 -3.63
CA ARG A 106 -10.92 -10.31 -4.03
C ARG A 106 -11.58 -9.87 -5.34
N ARG A 107 -11.49 -10.71 -6.37
CA ARG A 107 -11.88 -10.37 -7.75
C ARG A 107 -13.38 -10.41 -8.01
N ILE A 108 -14.11 -11.25 -7.27
CA ILE A 108 -15.56 -11.36 -7.39
C ILE A 108 -16.20 -10.49 -6.30
N TRP A 109 -16.06 -10.90 -5.05
CA TRP A 109 -16.84 -10.31 -3.95
C TRP A 109 -16.41 -8.89 -3.59
N GLN A 110 -15.13 -8.72 -3.23
CA GLN A 110 -14.60 -7.45 -2.73
C GLN A 110 -14.59 -6.36 -3.81
N GLU A 111 -14.26 -6.74 -5.05
CA GLU A 111 -14.34 -5.84 -6.19
C GLU A 111 -15.79 -5.40 -6.44
N SER A 112 -16.76 -6.33 -6.49
CA SER A 112 -18.17 -5.97 -6.65
C SER A 112 -18.67 -5.00 -5.57
N ILE A 113 -18.37 -5.25 -4.29
CA ILE A 113 -18.76 -4.33 -3.21
C ILE A 113 -18.07 -2.97 -3.37
N SER A 114 -16.78 -2.94 -3.69
CA SER A 114 -16.05 -1.67 -3.87
C SER A 114 -16.62 -0.87 -5.05
N VAL A 115 -16.94 -1.55 -6.15
CA VAL A 115 -17.56 -0.94 -7.33
C VAL A 115 -18.90 -0.33 -6.98
N LEU A 116 -19.77 -1.04 -6.24
CA LEU A 116 -21.04 -0.49 -5.77
C LEU A 116 -20.83 0.75 -4.89
N LEU A 117 -19.93 0.69 -3.91
CA LEU A 117 -19.62 1.82 -3.03
C LEU A 117 -19.11 3.06 -3.77
N TYR A 118 -18.35 2.88 -4.85
CA TYR A 118 -17.77 3.98 -5.62
C TYR A 118 -18.66 4.49 -6.76
N LEU A 119 -19.63 3.69 -7.23
CA LEU A 119 -20.53 4.10 -8.31
C LEU A 119 -21.89 4.62 -7.81
N THR A 120 -22.33 4.23 -6.61
CA THR A 120 -23.57 4.76 -6.02
C THR A 120 -23.37 6.23 -5.60
N PRO A 121 -24.11 7.19 -6.18
CA PRO A 121 -23.90 8.64 -5.94
C PRO A 121 -23.92 9.05 -4.47
N GLU A 122 -24.71 8.36 -3.65
CA GLU A 122 -24.91 8.64 -2.22
C GLU A 122 -23.72 8.15 -1.38
N CYS A 123 -22.94 7.20 -1.91
CA CYS A 123 -21.80 6.56 -1.25
C CYS A 123 -20.45 6.98 -1.84
N MET A 124 -20.42 7.47 -3.09
CA MET A 124 -19.20 7.65 -3.85
C MET A 124 -18.18 8.57 -3.17
N MET A 125 -16.91 8.34 -3.50
CA MET A 125 -15.83 9.25 -3.12
C MET A 125 -15.94 10.54 -3.96
N PRO A 126 -15.74 11.73 -3.38
CA PRO A 126 -15.67 12.97 -4.15
C PRO A 126 -14.58 12.91 -5.22
N ASN A 127 -14.89 13.35 -6.44
CA ASN A 127 -13.97 13.26 -7.59
C ASN A 127 -12.83 14.29 -7.56
N ASP A 128 -12.91 15.28 -6.67
CA ASP A 128 -12.21 16.56 -6.88
C ASP A 128 -10.76 16.58 -6.41
N GLU A 129 -10.32 15.70 -5.51
CA GLU A 129 -8.93 15.69 -5.01
C GLU A 129 -8.51 14.28 -4.57
N ARG A 130 -7.20 13.99 -4.62
CA ARG A 130 -6.68 12.72 -4.06
C ARG A 130 -6.85 12.74 -2.54
N PRO A 131 -7.29 11.62 -1.92
CA PRO A 131 -7.43 11.55 -0.47
C PRO A 131 -6.08 11.83 0.21
N LEU A 132 -6.07 12.83 1.08
CA LEU A 132 -4.89 13.22 1.85
C LEU A 132 -4.85 12.42 3.14
N TYR A 133 -3.77 11.68 3.33
CA TYR A 133 -3.53 10.97 4.57
C TYR A 133 -2.46 11.69 5.36
N THR A 134 -2.47 11.52 6.68
CA THR A 134 -1.38 11.93 7.55
C THR A 134 -0.06 11.34 7.04
N ASP A 135 0.80 12.17 6.41
CA ASP A 135 2.11 11.74 5.90
C ASP A 135 3.12 11.71 7.04
N LEU A 136 2.91 10.75 7.94
CA LEU A 136 3.74 10.53 9.12
C LEU A 136 4.67 9.35 8.89
N LYS A 137 5.26 9.23 7.68
CA LYS A 137 6.20 8.15 7.31
C LYS A 137 7.39 7.97 8.25
N ALA A 138 7.68 8.96 9.10
CA ALA A 138 8.71 8.90 10.14
C ALA A 138 8.21 8.41 11.51
N LEU A 139 6.90 8.21 11.70
CA LEU A 139 6.28 7.82 12.96
C LEU A 139 5.52 6.49 12.84
N PRO A 140 5.51 5.66 13.90
CA PRO A 140 4.80 4.39 13.92
C PRO A 140 3.30 4.64 14.20
N VAL A 141 2.59 5.28 13.27
CA VAL A 141 1.16 5.60 13.44
C VAL A 141 0.35 5.07 12.25
N PRO A 142 -0.90 4.63 12.48
CA PRO A 142 -1.77 4.20 11.39
C PRO A 142 -2.14 5.38 10.48
N PRO A 143 -2.37 5.12 9.17
CA PRO A 143 -2.77 6.15 8.23
C PRO A 143 -4.16 6.67 8.62
N TYR A 144 -4.31 8.00 8.63
CA TYR A 144 -5.57 8.67 8.95
C TYR A 144 -5.92 9.66 7.84
N LEU A 145 -7.14 9.57 7.30
CA LEU A 145 -7.64 10.45 6.25
C LEU A 145 -7.92 11.84 6.83
N VAL A 146 -7.31 12.87 6.29
CA VAL A 146 -7.54 14.26 6.68
C VAL A 146 -8.58 14.87 5.75
N HIS A 147 -9.39 15.82 6.25
CA HIS A 147 -10.44 16.50 5.47
C HIS A 147 -11.56 15.57 4.99
N PHE A 148 -11.94 14.61 5.82
CA PHE A 148 -13.04 13.70 5.55
C PHE A 148 -14.34 14.46 5.27
N ARG A 149 -14.97 14.21 4.11
CA ARG A 149 -16.20 14.91 3.68
C ARG A 149 -17.48 14.17 4.06
N GLY A 150 -17.38 13.01 4.70
CA GLY A 150 -18.54 12.28 5.22
C GLY A 150 -19.09 11.20 4.29
N THR A 151 -18.36 10.76 3.27
CA THR A 151 -18.85 9.72 2.35
C THR A 151 -18.40 8.31 2.76
N VAL A 152 -19.22 7.32 2.41
CA VAL A 152 -18.93 5.90 2.66
C VAL A 152 -17.69 5.47 1.86
N GLY A 153 -17.55 5.93 0.62
CA GLY A 153 -16.44 5.61 -0.25
C GLY A 153 -15.09 6.13 0.26
N GLU A 154 -15.05 7.36 0.79
CA GLU A 154 -13.87 7.89 1.50
C GLU A 154 -13.48 6.99 2.66
N ARG A 155 -14.48 6.61 3.46
CA ARG A 155 -14.26 5.80 4.67
C ARG A 155 -13.83 4.37 4.35
N HIS A 156 -14.40 3.77 3.30
CA HIS A 156 -14.00 2.46 2.77
C HIS A 156 -12.54 2.47 2.30
N ALA A 157 -12.14 3.51 1.55
CA ALA A 157 -10.75 3.66 1.10
C ALA A 157 -9.77 3.83 2.27
N GLU A 158 -10.13 4.63 3.29
CA GLU A 158 -9.34 4.78 4.51
C GLU A 158 -9.17 3.44 5.23
N ASN A 159 -10.25 2.67 5.43
CA ASN A 159 -10.18 1.34 6.05
C ASN A 159 -9.31 0.35 5.28
N LEU A 160 -9.39 0.34 3.94
CA LEU A 160 -8.53 -0.49 3.11
C LEU A 160 -7.05 -0.10 3.24
N LYS A 161 -6.76 1.21 3.29
CA LYS A 161 -5.39 1.70 3.50
C LYS A 161 -4.85 1.31 4.87
N ILE A 162 -5.66 1.49 5.92
CA ILE A 162 -5.31 1.06 7.29
C ILE A 162 -5.02 -0.45 7.30
N LEU A 163 -5.89 -1.27 6.71
CA LEU A 163 -5.70 -2.72 6.64
C LEU A 163 -4.41 -3.09 5.89
N GLY A 164 -4.08 -2.37 4.81
CA GLY A 164 -2.88 -2.59 4.02
C GLY A 164 -1.58 -2.24 4.76
N GLU A 165 -1.55 -1.14 5.51
CA GLU A 165 -0.34 -0.67 6.20
C GLU A 165 -0.15 -1.31 7.59
N VAL A 166 -1.23 -1.50 8.34
CA VAL A 166 -1.19 -2.07 9.70
C VAL A 166 -1.27 -3.60 9.69
N GLY A 167 -1.92 -4.18 8.68
CA GLY A 167 -2.09 -5.63 8.55
C GLY A 167 -3.31 -6.18 9.29
N GLY A 168 -3.77 -7.36 8.84
CA GLY A 168 -5.03 -7.95 9.29
C GLY A 168 -5.09 -8.31 10.78
N MET A 169 -3.98 -8.72 11.39
CA MET A 169 -3.95 -9.10 12.82
C MET A 169 -4.18 -7.90 13.72
N ASP A 170 -3.49 -6.79 13.47
CA ASP A 170 -3.61 -5.57 14.28
C ASP A 170 -4.92 -4.82 13.97
N TYR A 171 -5.42 -4.90 12.73
CA TYR A 171 -6.78 -4.46 12.38
C TYR A 171 -7.83 -5.23 13.21
N ALA A 172 -7.72 -6.56 13.29
CA ALA A 172 -8.64 -7.38 14.08
C ALA A 172 -8.57 -7.09 15.58
N LYS A 173 -7.36 -6.90 16.15
CA LYS A 173 -7.21 -6.45 17.54
C LYS A 173 -7.89 -5.12 17.78
N GLY A 174 -7.78 -4.16 16.84
CA GLY A 174 -8.47 -2.88 16.90
C GLY A 174 -9.99 -3.03 16.96
N ILE A 175 -10.57 -3.94 16.16
CA ILE A 175 -12.03 -4.23 16.23
C ILE A 175 -12.41 -4.77 17.62
N VAL A 176 -11.63 -5.72 18.16
CA VAL A 176 -11.91 -6.33 19.47
C VAL A 176 -11.92 -5.30 20.60
N GLN A 177 -11.14 -4.22 20.51
CA GLN A 177 -11.21 -3.12 21.49
C GLN A 177 -12.56 -2.38 21.45
N TYR A 178 -13.22 -2.32 20.29
CA TYR A 178 -14.51 -1.65 20.10
C TYR A 178 -15.73 -2.55 20.38
N THR A 179 -15.61 -3.87 20.20
CA THR A 179 -16.75 -4.80 20.25
C THR A 179 -16.60 -5.93 21.26
N GLY A 180 -15.41 -6.11 21.85
CA GLY A 180 -15.12 -7.19 22.79
C GLY A 180 -15.65 -6.93 24.20
N ALA A 181 -15.34 -7.84 25.12
CA ALA A 181 -15.82 -7.80 26.51
C ALA A 181 -15.42 -6.54 27.30
N PHE A 182 -14.35 -5.85 26.89
CA PHE A 182 -13.89 -4.61 27.53
C PHE A 182 -14.30 -3.34 26.76
N ALA A 183 -15.19 -3.44 25.78
CA ALA A 183 -15.59 -2.34 24.91
C ALA A 183 -16.16 -1.14 25.68
N ASP A 184 -17.03 -1.39 26.68
CA ASP A 184 -17.63 -0.31 27.48
C ASP A 184 -16.57 0.47 28.26
N ARG A 185 -15.68 -0.24 28.94
CA ARG A 185 -14.58 0.36 29.70
C ARG A 185 -13.60 1.10 28.79
N PHE A 186 -13.32 0.56 27.60
CA PHE A 186 -12.53 1.24 26.57
C PHE A 186 -13.22 2.51 26.08
N ASN A 187 -14.53 2.47 25.86
CA ASN A 187 -15.31 3.62 25.44
C ASN A 187 -15.31 4.74 26.48
N GLU A 188 -15.41 4.41 27.77
CA GLU A 188 -15.30 5.38 28.88
C GLU A 188 -13.94 6.09 28.88
N ILE A 189 -12.84 5.33 28.82
CA ILE A 189 -11.48 5.88 28.79
C ILE A 189 -11.25 6.70 27.53
N ARG A 190 -11.69 6.21 26.38
CA ARG A 190 -11.62 6.94 25.11
C ARG A 190 -12.34 8.27 25.19
N GLN A 191 -13.57 8.29 25.70
CA GLN A 191 -14.34 9.53 25.87
C GLN A 191 -13.63 10.50 26.82
N ARG A 192 -13.07 9.99 27.91
CA ARG A 192 -12.29 10.78 28.87
C ARG A 192 -11.07 11.43 28.20
N ILE A 193 -10.29 10.65 27.46
CA ILE A 193 -9.13 11.14 26.70
C ILE A 193 -9.57 12.20 25.69
N GLN A 194 -10.58 11.91 24.86
CA GLN A 194 -11.03 12.82 23.81
C GLN A 194 -11.57 14.14 24.34
N LYS A 195 -12.24 14.11 25.50
CA LYS A 195 -12.85 15.29 26.11
C LYS A 195 -11.86 16.16 26.88
N GLU A 196 -10.87 15.57 27.56
CA GLU A 196 -10.07 16.29 28.55
C GLU A 196 -8.55 16.24 28.31
N PHE A 197 -8.05 15.20 27.62
CA PHE A 197 -6.61 14.90 27.53
C PHE A 197 -6.11 14.79 26.09
N ILE A 198 -6.63 15.65 25.21
CA ILE A 198 -6.14 15.90 23.86
C ILE A 198 -5.78 17.38 23.70
N GLY A 199 -4.82 17.67 22.83
CA GLY A 199 -4.33 19.01 22.55
C GLY A 199 -3.05 19.33 23.31
N PRO A 200 -2.76 20.60 23.62
CA PRO A 200 -1.57 20.97 24.36
C PRO A 200 -1.59 20.56 25.82
N ASP A 201 -0.40 20.56 26.42
CA ASP A 201 -0.17 20.48 27.86
C ASP A 201 -0.64 19.15 28.47
N CYS A 202 -0.56 18.10 27.65
CA CYS A 202 -0.75 16.72 28.04
C CYS A 202 0.54 16.19 28.65
N TYR A 203 0.43 15.17 29.50
CA TYR A 203 1.55 14.60 30.22
C TYR A 203 1.65 13.09 29.97
N TRP A 204 2.85 12.60 29.69
CA TRP A 204 3.11 11.17 29.62
C TRP A 204 4.55 10.86 30.02
N ARG A 205 4.72 10.10 31.09
CA ARG A 205 6.00 9.53 31.50
C ARG A 205 5.98 8.04 31.19
N ASP A 206 6.85 7.64 30.27
CA ASP A 206 7.15 6.24 30.01
C ASP A 206 8.02 5.69 31.17
N THR A 207 7.61 4.59 31.78
CA THR A 207 8.36 3.95 32.87
C THR A 207 9.63 3.26 32.37
N GLU A 208 9.70 2.93 31.08
CA GLU A 208 10.83 2.20 30.50
C GLU A 208 11.83 3.11 29.79
N ARG A 209 11.45 4.35 29.46
CA ARG A 209 12.28 5.29 28.70
C ARG A 209 12.40 6.63 29.40
N GLU A 210 13.63 7.03 29.69
CA GLU A 210 13.90 8.41 30.10
C GLU A 210 13.72 9.36 28.90
N VAL A 211 12.75 10.25 29.00
CA VAL A 211 12.50 11.29 28.00
C VAL A 211 13.34 12.51 28.35
N ALA A 212 14.31 12.84 27.49
CA ALA A 212 15.10 14.05 27.62
C ALA A 212 14.21 15.29 27.35
N GLY A 213 14.19 16.24 28.29
CA GLY A 213 13.50 17.52 28.11
C GLY A 213 12.07 17.62 28.67
N GLY A 214 11.69 16.71 29.58
CA GLY A 214 10.41 16.76 30.29
C GLY A 214 9.32 15.88 29.67
N CYS A 215 8.25 15.65 30.44
CA CYS A 215 7.17 14.70 30.07
C CYS A 215 5.90 15.38 29.53
N PHE A 216 5.94 16.70 29.29
CA PHE A 216 4.81 17.46 28.72
C PHE A 216 4.89 17.54 27.18
N GLY A 217 3.73 17.68 26.55
CA GLY A 217 3.61 17.69 25.10
C GLY A 217 2.19 17.86 24.57
N SER A 218 2.07 17.77 23.25
CA SER A 218 0.80 17.77 22.53
C SER A 218 0.35 16.33 22.27
N ALA A 219 -0.89 16.00 22.64
CA ALA A 219 -1.48 14.70 22.35
C ALA A 219 -2.62 14.80 21.32
N TRP A 220 -2.76 13.79 20.46
CA TRP A 220 -3.92 13.63 19.58
C TRP A 220 -4.34 12.18 19.45
N TRP A 221 -5.61 11.97 19.14
CA TRP A 221 -6.22 10.66 19.06
C TRP A 221 -6.44 10.24 17.62
N ILE A 222 -5.91 9.08 17.26
CA ILE A 222 -6.26 8.38 16.03
C ILE A 222 -7.34 7.34 16.37
N PRO A 223 -8.53 7.44 15.78
CA PRO A 223 -9.64 6.55 16.10
C PRO A 223 -9.37 5.06 15.83
N PHE A 224 -8.65 4.71 14.76
CA PHE A 224 -8.48 3.31 14.40
C PHE A 224 -7.21 2.97 13.61
N PRO A 225 -6.52 1.85 13.99
CA PRO A 225 -6.66 1.20 15.29
C PRO A 225 -6.40 2.24 16.41
N PRO A 226 -7.13 2.18 17.54
CA PRO A 226 -7.01 3.17 18.60
C PRO A 226 -5.56 3.46 18.94
N THR A 227 -5.14 4.70 18.70
CA THR A 227 -3.77 5.12 18.93
C THR A 227 -3.77 6.52 19.49
N LEU A 228 -3.25 6.67 20.70
CA LEU A 228 -2.99 7.98 21.30
C LEU A 228 -1.55 8.36 20.97
N VAL A 229 -1.37 9.43 20.21
CA VAL A 229 -0.05 9.90 19.83
C VAL A 229 0.31 11.08 20.71
N MET A 230 1.51 11.04 21.28
CA MET A 230 2.04 12.06 22.16
C MET A 230 3.33 12.60 21.56
N LYS A 231 3.37 13.91 21.30
CA LYS A 231 4.56 14.64 20.86
C LYS A 231 5.03 15.54 21.99
N TYR A 232 6.17 15.19 22.57
CA TYR A 232 6.82 15.93 23.63
C TYR A 232 7.26 17.32 23.18
N ASP A 233 7.37 18.24 24.14
CA ASP A 233 7.90 19.59 23.93
C ASP A 233 9.35 19.57 23.40
N SER A 234 10.10 18.51 23.70
CA SER A 234 11.45 18.25 23.16
C SER A 234 11.46 17.81 21.69
N GLY A 235 10.31 17.48 21.11
CA GLY A 235 10.13 17.05 19.72
C GLY A 235 10.02 15.53 19.54
N GLN A 236 10.37 14.72 20.54
CA GLN A 236 10.20 13.27 20.49
C GLN A 236 8.71 12.92 20.39
N THR A 237 8.37 11.88 19.63
CA THR A 237 6.97 11.42 19.47
C THR A 237 6.86 9.94 19.82
N ILE A 238 5.80 9.58 20.54
CA ILE A 238 5.47 8.22 20.95
C ILE A 238 4.01 7.92 20.64
N ALA A 239 3.68 6.64 20.42
CA ALA A 239 2.33 6.18 20.12
C ALA A 239 1.94 5.10 21.13
N LEU A 240 0.86 5.33 21.87
CA LEU A 240 0.25 4.41 22.82
C LEU A 240 -0.91 3.70 22.12
N ARG A 241 -1.03 2.38 22.30
CA ARG A 241 -1.95 1.53 21.51
C ARG A 241 -2.74 0.53 22.36
N THR A 242 -2.26 0.26 23.56
CA THR A 242 -2.86 -0.73 24.45
C THR A 242 -3.79 -0.06 25.44
N PHE A 243 -4.75 -0.85 25.93
CA PHE A 243 -5.71 -0.40 26.91
C PHE A 243 -5.05 0.04 28.23
N ASP A 244 -4.01 -0.67 28.67
CA ASP A 244 -3.28 -0.36 29.90
C ASP A 244 -2.53 0.97 29.78
N GLU A 245 -1.87 1.22 28.63
CA GLU A 245 -1.23 2.52 28.37
C GLU A 245 -2.25 3.67 28.39
N PHE A 246 -3.46 3.47 27.84
CA PHE A 246 -4.50 4.51 27.88
C PHE A 246 -4.97 4.81 29.31
N GLN A 247 -5.09 3.78 30.16
CA GLN A 247 -5.43 3.95 31.56
C GLN A 247 -4.36 4.68 32.34
N ASP A 248 -3.11 4.28 32.14
CA ASP A 248 -1.98 4.92 32.79
C ASP A 248 -1.86 6.37 32.34
N TYR A 249 -2.12 6.66 31.07
CA TYR A 249 -2.10 8.02 30.54
C TYR A 249 -3.14 8.91 31.22
N VAL A 250 -4.39 8.43 31.34
CA VAL A 250 -5.44 9.15 32.08
C VAL A 250 -5.03 9.36 33.54
N ARG A 251 -4.56 8.29 34.21
CA ARG A 251 -4.15 8.36 35.62
C ARG A 251 -3.04 9.39 35.85
N GLN A 252 -2.03 9.45 34.97
CA GLN A 252 -0.96 10.42 35.08
C GLN A 252 -1.44 11.86 34.85
N ASN A 253 -2.37 12.10 33.92
CA ASN A 253 -2.91 13.43 33.66
C ASN A 253 -3.90 13.90 34.74
N GLU A 254 -4.48 12.99 35.53
CA GLU A 254 -5.32 13.28 36.69
C GLU A 254 -4.51 13.48 37.99
N ASP A 255 -3.20 13.21 37.97
CA ASP A 255 -2.33 13.46 39.12
C ASP A 255 -2.34 14.94 39.52
N LYS A 256 -2.31 15.19 40.84
CA LYS A 256 -2.45 16.55 41.39
C LYS A 256 -1.28 17.45 41.00
N GLU A 257 -0.05 16.93 40.96
CA GLU A 257 1.13 17.71 40.57
C GLU A 257 1.07 18.04 39.08
N VAL A 258 0.69 17.08 38.25
CA VAL A 258 0.52 17.26 36.80
C VAL A 258 -0.58 18.28 36.50
N CYS A 259 -1.73 18.18 37.18
CA CYS A 259 -2.81 19.16 37.07
C CYS A 259 -2.36 20.57 37.46
N GLN A 260 -1.56 20.71 38.53
CA GLN A 260 -1.04 22.01 38.95
C GLN A 260 -0.12 22.62 37.88
N ARG A 261 0.81 21.82 37.33
CA ARG A 261 1.73 22.23 36.26
C ARG A 261 0.98 22.61 34.99
N ARG A 262 -0.06 21.85 34.61
CA ARG A 262 -0.96 22.18 33.49
C ARG A 262 -1.69 23.51 33.72
N ASN A 263 -2.21 23.75 34.92
CA ASN A 263 -2.89 25.02 35.24
C ASN A 263 -1.94 26.22 35.16
N ILE A 264 -0.67 26.05 35.55
CA ILE A 264 0.36 27.09 35.38
C ILE A 264 0.59 27.36 33.89
N ARG A 265 0.73 26.32 33.07
CA ARG A 265 0.93 26.47 31.62
C ARG A 265 -0.25 27.20 30.97
N LEU A 266 -1.48 26.84 31.32
CA LEU A 266 -2.69 27.51 30.87
C LEU A 266 -2.75 28.98 31.31
N ALA A 267 -2.38 29.27 32.57
CA ALA A 267 -2.31 30.63 33.08
C ALA A 267 -1.27 31.48 32.35
N LEU A 268 -0.13 30.90 31.97
CA LEU A 268 0.87 31.59 31.16
C LEU A 268 0.34 31.84 29.74
N ARG A 269 -0.33 30.85 29.12
CA ARG A 269 -0.97 31.01 27.80
C ARG A 269 -2.00 32.13 27.77
N SER A 270 -2.78 32.29 28.84
CA SER A 270 -3.79 33.35 28.89
C SER A 270 -3.19 34.77 28.94
N LEU A 271 -1.91 34.88 29.32
CA LEU A 271 -1.14 36.14 29.33
C LEU A 271 -0.41 36.44 28.02
N ASP A 272 -0.49 35.58 27.00
CA ASP A 272 0.21 35.82 25.72
C ASP A 272 -0.23 37.14 25.05
N GLY A 273 0.75 37.95 24.69
CA GLY A 273 0.57 39.29 24.12
C GLY A 273 0.03 40.35 25.09
N GLN A 274 -0.06 40.07 26.39
CA GLN A 274 -0.63 40.99 27.37
C GLN A 274 0.43 41.83 28.09
N VAL A 275 0.03 43.02 28.57
CA VAL A 275 0.86 43.82 29.48
C VAL A 275 0.73 43.25 30.88
N VAL A 276 1.83 42.72 31.42
CA VAL A 276 1.89 42.10 32.75
C VAL A 276 2.65 42.98 33.73
N ARG A 277 2.31 42.85 35.00
CA ARG A 277 3.02 43.50 36.12
C ARG A 277 4.15 42.60 36.59
N TRP A 278 5.39 43.05 36.40
CA TRP A 278 6.57 42.38 36.93
C TRP A 278 7.72 43.38 37.07
N PRO A 279 8.02 43.84 38.31
CA PRO A 279 9.11 44.77 38.54
C PRO A 279 10.46 44.17 38.16
N TYR A 280 11.21 44.84 37.28
CA TYR A 280 12.52 44.39 36.82
C TYR A 280 13.52 45.54 36.83
N THR A 281 14.73 45.26 37.32
CA THR A 281 15.82 46.23 37.38
C THR A 281 16.89 45.85 36.36
N TYR A 282 17.01 46.65 35.29
CA TYR A 282 17.98 46.44 34.25
C TYR A 282 19.24 47.26 34.53
N ILE A 283 20.39 46.58 34.59
CA ILE A 283 21.69 47.21 34.85
C ILE A 283 22.50 47.18 33.55
N GLN A 284 22.74 48.36 32.96
CA GLN A 284 23.57 48.52 31.77
C GLN A 284 24.93 49.09 32.15
N ASN A 285 26.01 48.50 31.63
CA ASN A 285 27.35 49.04 31.80
C ASN A 285 27.57 50.19 30.81
N VAL A 286 27.78 51.41 31.33
CA VAL A 286 27.86 52.64 30.52
C VAL A 286 29.30 53.06 30.27
N GLY A 287 30.28 52.38 30.88
CA GLY A 287 31.69 52.63 30.57
C GLY A 287 32.66 51.97 31.54
N LYS A 288 33.81 51.55 30.99
CA LYS A 288 34.97 51.06 31.72
C LYS A 288 36.16 51.92 31.33
N ARG A 289 36.72 52.71 32.26
CA ARG A 289 37.96 53.47 32.02
C ARG A 289 39.13 52.66 32.56
N PHE A 290 39.99 52.17 31.66
CA PHE A 290 41.23 51.47 32.03
C PHE A 290 42.37 52.51 32.04
N SER A 291 42.95 52.77 33.21
CA SER A 291 44.13 53.63 33.38
C SER A 291 45.20 52.83 34.10
N VAL A 292 46.45 52.92 33.64
CA VAL A 292 47.62 52.21 34.21
C VAL A 292 48.04 52.80 35.56
N PHE A 293 47.56 54.01 35.91
CA PHE A 293 47.96 54.75 37.11
C PHE A 293 46.80 55.15 38.03
N ASP A 294 45.56 54.72 37.75
CA ASP A 294 44.40 55.12 38.58
C ASP A 294 43.37 53.99 38.73
N LYS A 295 42.63 53.97 39.86
CA LYS A 295 41.66 52.91 40.17
C LYS A 295 40.52 52.92 39.14
N GLY A 296 40.50 51.93 38.25
CA GLY A 296 39.43 51.76 37.26
C GLY A 296 38.07 51.62 37.94
N TYR A 297 37.10 52.44 37.53
CA TYR A 297 35.70 52.32 37.94
C TYR A 297 34.83 51.90 36.76
N SER A 298 33.82 51.07 37.03
CA SER A 298 32.77 50.71 36.09
C SER A 298 31.50 51.50 36.44
N ALA A 299 31.02 52.33 35.53
CA ALA A 299 29.77 53.07 35.71
C ALA A 299 28.60 52.21 35.22
N HIS A 300 27.63 51.94 36.11
CA HIS A 300 26.41 51.21 35.78
C HIS A 300 25.22 52.18 35.77
N SER A 301 24.37 52.10 34.75
CA SER A 301 23.06 52.75 34.74
C SER A 301 22.01 51.72 35.09
N THR A 302 21.17 52.07 36.07
CA THR A 302 20.08 51.22 36.55
C THR A 302 18.76 51.81 36.06
N ILE A 303 18.00 51.03 35.31
CA ILE A 303 16.66 51.39 34.84
C ILE A 303 15.66 50.46 35.52
N HIS A 304 14.65 51.04 36.17
CA HIS A 304 13.58 50.30 36.82
C HIS A 304 12.36 50.25 35.92
N PHE A 305 11.83 49.05 35.71
CA PHE A 305 10.61 48.81 34.98
C PHE A 305 9.56 48.19 35.91
N GLU A 306 8.29 48.56 35.74
CA GLU A 306 7.17 48.01 36.53
C GLU A 306 6.32 47.01 35.76
N SER A 307 6.20 47.21 34.44
CA SER A 307 5.38 46.40 33.55
C SER A 307 6.09 46.13 32.22
N GLY A 308 5.75 45.01 31.60
CA GLY A 308 6.27 44.59 30.31
C GLY A 308 5.24 43.79 29.53
N VAL A 309 5.46 43.62 28.24
CA VAL A 309 4.62 42.76 27.39
C VAL A 309 5.10 41.32 27.52
N PHE A 310 4.21 40.44 27.94
CA PHE A 310 4.45 39.00 28.02
C PHE A 310 4.17 38.35 26.69
N THR A 311 5.11 37.56 26.19
CA THR A 311 4.99 36.87 24.90
C THR A 311 5.46 35.43 25.02
N ILE A 312 4.75 34.54 24.34
CA ILE A 312 5.07 33.12 24.27
C ILE A 312 5.65 32.78 22.90
N GLN A 313 6.86 32.22 22.91
CA GLN A 313 7.50 31.63 21.73
C GLN A 313 7.25 30.12 21.73
N ARG A 314 6.34 29.66 20.87
CA ARG A 314 5.94 28.25 20.83
C ARG A 314 6.97 27.41 20.08
N ASN A 315 7.17 26.19 20.57
CA ASN A 315 8.03 25.16 20.01
C ASN A 315 7.13 24.14 19.28
N GLY A 316 6.92 24.33 17.99
CA GLY A 316 6.10 23.45 17.15
C GLY A 316 5.00 24.20 16.40
N THR A 317 4.17 23.43 15.69
CA THR A 317 3.05 23.95 14.90
C THR A 317 1.83 23.08 15.14
N LEU A 318 0.88 23.56 15.95
CA LEU A 318 -0.47 22.98 16.05
C LEU A 318 -1.47 24.11 15.79
N VAL A 319 -1.68 24.45 14.52
CA VAL A 319 -2.51 25.60 14.16
C VAL A 319 -3.98 25.20 14.17
N TRP A 320 -4.77 25.83 15.03
CA TRP A 320 -6.23 25.72 15.09
C TRP A 320 -6.87 27.11 14.95
N LYS A 321 -7.73 27.29 13.93
CA LYS A 321 -8.41 28.57 13.64
C LYS A 321 -7.44 29.77 13.69
N THR A 322 -6.26 29.64 13.07
CA THR A 322 -5.15 30.62 13.01
C THR A 322 -4.34 30.81 14.30
N ILE A 323 -4.70 30.13 15.39
CA ILE A 323 -3.98 30.18 16.67
C ILE A 323 -3.12 28.94 16.82
N ASP A 324 -1.85 29.13 17.16
CA ASP A 324 -0.94 28.03 17.43
C ASP A 324 -1.16 27.49 18.87
N LEU A 325 -1.58 26.25 18.94
CA LEU A 325 -1.80 25.46 20.14
C LEU A 325 -0.59 24.58 20.49
N GLY A 326 0.59 24.84 19.93
CA GLY A 326 1.81 24.09 20.27
C GLY A 326 2.00 23.95 21.78
N SER A 327 2.27 22.73 22.25
CA SER A 327 2.41 22.48 23.69
C SER A 327 3.66 23.15 24.26
N GLY A 328 4.82 22.96 23.63
CA GLY A 328 6.08 23.53 24.13
C GLY A 328 6.14 25.03 23.89
N PHE A 329 6.63 25.77 24.88
CA PHE A 329 6.89 27.19 24.68
C PHE A 329 7.93 27.77 25.63
N ASN A 330 8.62 28.80 25.14
CA ASN A 330 9.50 29.68 25.90
C ASN A 330 8.78 31.01 26.17
N VAL A 331 9.10 31.60 27.32
CA VAL A 331 8.52 32.88 27.74
C VAL A 331 9.52 34.00 27.53
N LYS A 332 9.02 35.14 27.06
CA LYS A 332 9.78 36.36 26.87
C LYS A 332 8.99 37.56 27.37
N LEU A 333 9.61 38.36 28.24
CA LEU A 333 9.09 39.66 28.64
C LEU A 333 9.83 40.76 27.90
N THR A 334 9.09 41.68 27.29
CA THR A 334 9.62 42.86 26.60
C THR A 334 9.20 44.11 27.35
N TYR A 335 10.18 44.82 27.91
CA TYR A 335 10.01 46.08 28.60
C TYR A 335 10.26 47.26 27.64
N ASP A 336 9.94 48.47 28.09
CA ASP A 336 10.22 49.70 27.35
C ASP A 336 11.72 49.82 27.00
N LYS A 337 12.04 50.58 25.95
CA LYS A 337 13.36 50.64 25.32
C LYS A 337 13.85 49.29 24.78
N ASN A 338 12.93 48.38 24.46
CA ASN A 338 13.18 47.04 23.89
C ASN A 338 14.09 46.16 24.77
N VAL A 339 14.06 46.34 26.10
CA VAL A 339 14.77 45.44 27.02
C VAL A 339 14.02 44.11 27.08
N GLN A 340 14.67 43.03 26.64
CA GLN A 340 14.08 41.71 26.56
C GLN A 340 14.72 40.78 27.58
N VAL A 341 13.88 40.06 28.34
CA VAL A 341 14.31 39.06 29.31
C VAL A 341 13.54 37.77 29.13
N ASP A 342 14.15 36.66 29.52
CA ASP A 342 13.55 35.33 29.45
C ASP A 342 12.69 35.01 30.69
N GLY A 343 12.10 33.81 30.68
CA GLY A 343 11.29 33.31 31.78
C GLY A 343 12.04 33.05 33.09
N SER A 344 13.39 33.06 33.12
CA SER A 344 14.14 32.83 34.35
C SER A 344 13.90 33.94 35.39
N VAL A 345 13.64 35.16 34.91
CA VAL A 345 13.39 36.35 35.74
C VAL A 345 12.06 36.25 36.52
N ILE A 346 11.10 35.45 36.03
CA ILE A 346 9.85 35.15 36.75
C ILE A 346 9.92 33.81 37.49
N GLY A 347 11.10 33.17 37.58
CA GLY A 347 11.29 31.89 38.26
C GLY A 347 10.69 30.70 37.53
N LEU A 348 10.58 30.75 36.21
CA LEU A 348 10.11 29.63 35.39
C LEU A 348 11.19 28.55 35.29
N THR A 349 10.86 27.32 35.66
CA THR A 349 11.72 26.14 35.48
C THR A 349 11.38 25.43 34.16
N SER A 350 12.28 24.59 33.64
CA SER A 350 12.03 23.72 32.48
C SER A 350 10.77 22.87 32.64
N ASP A 351 10.48 22.54 33.90
CA ASP A 351 9.37 21.69 34.30
C ASP A 351 8.09 22.47 34.65
N PHE A 352 8.06 23.80 34.60
CA PHE A 352 6.88 24.59 35.00
C PHE A 352 6.41 24.31 36.44
N GLN A 353 7.34 23.96 37.33
CA GLN A 353 7.05 23.81 38.76
C GLN A 353 6.76 25.18 39.39
N LEU A 354 5.86 25.21 40.37
CA LEU A 354 5.50 26.44 41.07
C LEU A 354 6.62 26.88 42.02
N THR A 355 7.45 27.82 41.57
CA THR A 355 8.45 28.47 42.43
C THR A 355 7.82 29.64 43.21
N PRO A 356 8.40 30.09 44.34
CA PRO A 356 7.90 31.26 45.06
C PRO A 356 7.87 32.54 44.21
N ILE A 357 8.85 32.70 43.30
CA ILE A 357 8.93 33.83 42.39
C ILE A 357 7.79 33.76 41.35
N LEU A 358 7.56 32.57 40.79
CA LEU A 358 6.46 32.36 39.83
C LEU A 358 5.09 32.54 40.49
N ALA A 359 4.91 32.07 41.73
CA ALA A 359 3.69 32.29 42.50
C ALA A 359 3.41 33.79 42.70
N ARG A 360 4.45 34.59 42.99
CA ARG A 360 4.33 36.04 43.08
C ARG A 360 3.93 36.65 41.73
N PHE A 361 4.58 36.25 40.64
CA PHE A 361 4.23 36.72 39.29
C PHE A 361 2.77 36.43 38.94
N LEU A 362 2.30 35.20 39.17
CA LEU A 362 0.91 34.80 38.95
C LEU A 362 -0.06 35.58 39.84
N SER A 363 0.29 35.84 41.10
CA SER A 363 -0.55 36.65 42.00
C SER A 363 -0.71 38.10 41.54
N LEU A 364 0.36 38.73 41.03
CA LEU A 364 0.33 40.11 40.54
C LEU A 364 -0.56 40.27 39.30
N ASN A 365 -0.71 39.19 38.53
CA ASN A 365 -1.45 39.15 37.28
C ASN A 365 -2.75 38.33 37.37
N GLN A 366 -3.19 37.99 38.58
CA GLN A 366 -4.32 37.08 38.81
C GLN A 366 -5.62 37.55 38.14
N ARG A 367 -5.87 38.87 38.09
CA ARG A 367 -7.05 39.44 37.43
C ARG A 367 -7.06 39.13 35.93
N LEU A 368 -5.94 39.39 35.24
CA LEU A 368 -5.79 39.13 33.81
C LEU A 368 -5.93 37.64 33.50
N ILE A 369 -5.33 36.78 34.34
CA ILE A 369 -5.42 35.33 34.21
C ILE A 369 -6.89 34.91 34.30
N ARG A 370 -7.62 35.31 35.34
CA ARG A 370 -9.04 34.94 35.52
C ARG A 370 -9.92 35.40 34.35
N GLU A 371 -9.70 36.61 33.85
CA GLU A 371 -10.48 37.17 32.74
C GLU A 371 -10.23 36.41 31.41
N ARG A 372 -9.02 35.90 31.19
CA ARG A 372 -8.62 35.32 29.89
C ARG A 372 -8.55 33.80 29.86
N THR A 373 -8.43 33.12 31.00
CA THR A 373 -8.36 31.65 31.07
C THR A 373 -9.57 30.99 30.40
N MET A 374 -10.78 31.52 30.63
CA MET A 374 -12.01 31.01 30.01
C MET A 374 -11.94 30.99 28.47
N SER A 375 -11.33 32.03 27.87
CA SER A 375 -11.18 32.10 26.41
C SER A 375 -10.14 31.12 25.89
N ALA A 376 -9.08 30.86 26.67
CA ALA A 376 -8.05 29.89 26.30
C ALA A 376 -8.58 28.45 26.40
N GLU A 377 -9.33 28.13 27.46
CA GLU A 377 -9.99 26.84 27.65
C GLU A 377 -11.03 26.59 26.55
N ALA A 378 -11.90 27.57 26.27
CA ALA A 378 -12.92 27.44 25.23
C ALA A 378 -12.32 27.13 23.85
N LEU A 379 -11.13 27.67 23.54
CA LEU A 379 -10.46 27.40 22.28
C LEU A 379 -9.88 25.98 22.21
N ILE A 380 -9.33 25.48 23.33
CA ILE A 380 -8.84 24.09 23.42
C ILE A 380 -10.03 23.13 23.36
N ASP A 381 -11.13 23.44 24.02
CA ASP A 381 -12.34 22.60 24.03
C ASP A 381 -13.01 22.56 22.66
N ASP A 382 -13.05 23.67 21.92
CA ASP A 382 -13.50 23.72 20.53
C ASP A 382 -12.63 22.85 19.61
N TYR A 383 -11.30 22.87 19.81
CA TYR A 383 -10.40 21.95 19.10
C TYR A 383 -10.73 20.48 19.41
N ARG A 384 -10.87 20.11 20.69
CA ARG A 384 -11.22 18.74 21.11
C ARG A 384 -12.57 18.28 20.55
N HIS A 385 -13.57 19.15 20.62
CA HIS A 385 -14.90 18.87 20.10
C HIS A 385 -14.88 18.62 18.59
N SER A 386 -14.08 19.38 17.83
CA SER A 386 -13.95 19.17 16.39
C SER A 386 -13.38 17.79 16.05
N LEU A 387 -12.31 17.36 16.74
CA LEU A 387 -11.72 16.03 16.56
C LEU A 387 -12.67 14.90 16.96
N GLN A 388 -13.42 15.09 18.05
CA GLN A 388 -14.42 14.12 18.48
C GLN A 388 -15.54 13.99 17.46
N THR A 389 -16.02 15.11 16.91
CA THR A 389 -17.07 15.15 15.89
C THR A 389 -16.60 14.47 14.61
N GLU A 390 -15.38 14.74 14.14
CA GLU A 390 -14.79 14.07 12.98
C GLU A 390 -14.68 12.56 13.22
N SER A 391 -14.13 12.15 14.37
CA SER A 391 -14.01 10.74 14.74
C SER A 391 -15.37 10.04 14.77
N GLN A 392 -16.41 10.69 15.28
CA GLN A 392 -17.74 10.12 15.38
C GLN A 392 -18.40 10.03 14.00
N SER A 393 -18.30 11.09 13.20
CA SER A 393 -18.79 11.12 11.81
C SER A 393 -18.18 9.99 10.97
N LYS A 394 -16.88 9.71 11.13
CA LYS A 394 -16.20 8.59 10.46
C LYS A 394 -16.76 7.23 10.85
N ILE A 395 -17.06 7.01 12.13
CA ILE A 395 -17.66 5.76 12.63
C ILE A 395 -19.10 5.61 12.13
N ASP A 396 -19.87 6.70 12.15
CA ASP A 396 -21.26 6.71 11.71
C ASP A 396 -21.39 6.52 10.18
N SER A 397 -20.37 6.92 9.42
CA SER A 397 -20.34 6.77 7.96
C SER A 397 -20.12 5.32 7.52
N LEU A 398 -19.17 4.62 8.15
CA LEU A 398 -18.90 3.18 7.90
C LEU A 398 -18.13 2.60 9.10
N SER A 399 -18.64 1.51 9.67
CA SER A 399 -18.00 0.87 10.82
C SER A 399 -16.62 0.30 10.47
N TYR A 400 -15.75 0.12 11.48
CA TYR A 400 -14.48 -0.58 11.30
C TYR A 400 -14.67 -2.08 11.02
N GLN A 401 -15.77 -2.64 11.52
CA GLN A 401 -16.10 -4.06 11.41
C GLN A 401 -16.56 -4.44 10.00
N PHE A 402 -17.10 -3.49 9.23
CA PHE A 402 -17.56 -3.69 7.85
C PHE A 402 -16.58 -4.50 6.99
N LEU A 403 -15.27 -4.19 7.09
CA LEU A 403 -14.26 -4.90 6.29
C LEU A 403 -14.17 -6.39 6.62
N CYS A 404 -14.44 -6.79 7.86
CA CYS A 404 -14.37 -8.18 8.30
C CYS A 404 -15.73 -8.89 8.19
N SER A 405 -16.83 -8.21 8.52
CA SER A 405 -18.16 -8.80 8.62
C SER A 405 -18.91 -8.89 7.29
N VAL A 406 -18.67 -7.95 6.38
CA VAL A 406 -19.35 -7.84 5.07
C VAL A 406 -18.34 -7.99 3.93
N TYR A 407 -17.34 -7.12 3.87
CA TYR A 407 -16.39 -7.09 2.75
C TYR A 407 -15.48 -8.33 2.69
N GLY A 408 -15.02 -8.81 3.83
CA GLY A 408 -14.11 -9.96 3.96
C GLY A 408 -14.83 -11.30 4.04
N SER A 409 -16.15 -11.30 4.25
CA SER A 409 -16.94 -12.50 4.51
C SER A 409 -18.13 -12.57 3.55
N PRO A 410 -17.97 -13.21 2.38
CA PRO A 410 -19.07 -13.49 1.47
C PRO A 410 -20.19 -14.25 2.18
N LYS A 411 -21.43 -13.79 2.01
CA LYS A 411 -22.62 -14.28 2.69
C LYS A 411 -23.83 -14.12 1.78
N ASP A 412 -24.82 -14.96 2.02
CA ASP A 412 -26.15 -14.84 1.39
C ASP A 412 -26.82 -13.53 1.83
N MET A 413 -27.68 -12.98 0.98
CA MET A 413 -28.31 -11.67 1.23
C MET A 413 -29.02 -11.60 2.59
N HIS A 414 -29.78 -12.64 2.97
CA HIS A 414 -30.47 -12.67 4.26
C HIS A 414 -29.50 -12.50 5.44
N LYS A 415 -28.35 -13.17 5.42
CA LYS A 415 -27.33 -13.06 6.48
C LYS A 415 -26.61 -11.71 6.43
N LEU A 416 -26.50 -11.10 5.25
CA LEU A 416 -25.97 -9.75 5.10
C LEU A 416 -26.89 -8.71 5.69
N THR A 417 -28.21 -8.82 5.48
CA THR A 417 -29.18 -7.89 6.05
C THR A 417 -29.08 -7.82 7.57
N ASP A 418 -28.92 -8.97 8.23
CA ASP A 418 -28.73 -9.03 9.69
C ASP A 418 -27.47 -8.26 10.13
N VAL A 419 -26.35 -8.47 9.44
CA VAL A 419 -25.08 -7.78 9.75
C VAL A 419 -25.13 -6.29 9.41
N LEU A 420 -25.76 -5.93 8.29
CA LEU A 420 -25.92 -4.54 7.86
C LEU A 420 -26.87 -3.76 8.77
N SER A 421 -27.73 -4.44 9.53
CA SER A 421 -28.57 -3.78 10.53
C SER A 421 -27.75 -3.11 11.64
N GLU A 422 -26.52 -3.57 11.88
CA GLU A 422 -25.56 -2.97 12.82
C GLU A 422 -24.92 -1.68 12.26
N GLU A 423 -24.96 -1.46 10.95
CA GLU A 423 -24.42 -0.25 10.31
C GLU A 423 -25.38 0.94 10.50
N ARG A 424 -24.82 2.06 10.98
CA ARG A 424 -25.59 3.27 11.28
C ARG A 424 -26.04 4.01 10.02
N ASN A 425 -25.21 4.01 8.98
CA ASN A 425 -25.45 4.76 7.77
C ASN A 425 -26.64 4.16 6.97
N ILE A 426 -27.72 4.92 6.85
CA ILE A 426 -28.92 4.52 6.11
C ILE A 426 -28.59 4.32 4.61
N LYS A 427 -27.80 5.22 4.01
CA LYS A 427 -27.45 5.17 2.58
C LYS A 427 -26.68 3.90 2.20
N LEU A 428 -25.82 3.43 3.11
CA LEU A 428 -25.12 2.16 2.93
C LEU A 428 -26.13 1.00 2.88
N ARG A 429 -27.09 0.98 3.81
CA ARG A 429 -28.11 -0.09 3.88
C ARG A 429 -29.03 -0.06 2.65
N GLU A 430 -29.48 1.12 2.25
CA GLU A 430 -30.28 1.32 1.03
C GLU A 430 -29.54 0.84 -0.21
N MET A 431 -28.24 1.16 -0.35
CA MET A 431 -27.44 0.69 -1.49
C MET A 431 -27.43 -0.84 -1.62
N PHE A 432 -27.31 -1.58 -0.51
CA PHE A 432 -27.34 -3.04 -0.54
C PHE A 432 -28.73 -3.59 -0.94
N ILE A 433 -29.81 -2.93 -0.55
CA ILE A 433 -31.18 -3.31 -0.91
C ILE A 433 -31.43 -3.03 -2.40
N GLU A 434 -31.07 -1.84 -2.88
CA GLU A 434 -31.26 -1.44 -4.27
C GLU A 434 -30.45 -2.31 -5.25
N ASN A 435 -29.29 -2.80 -4.81
CA ASN A 435 -28.38 -3.60 -5.63
C ASN A 435 -28.41 -5.08 -5.25
N GLU A 436 -29.52 -5.58 -4.70
CA GLU A 436 -29.64 -6.96 -4.23
C GLU A 436 -29.27 -7.98 -5.31
N SER A 437 -29.80 -7.79 -6.52
CA SER A 437 -29.51 -8.67 -7.67
C SER A 437 -28.03 -8.79 -8.00
N ALA A 438 -27.27 -7.69 -7.90
CA ALA A 438 -25.83 -7.67 -8.15
C ALA A 438 -25.05 -8.42 -7.05
N ILE A 439 -25.47 -8.28 -5.80
CA ILE A 439 -24.85 -8.94 -4.65
C ILE A 439 -25.12 -10.44 -4.67
N VAL A 440 -26.37 -10.84 -4.95
CA VAL A 440 -26.75 -12.25 -5.14
C VAL A 440 -25.95 -12.85 -6.29
N ALA A 441 -25.89 -12.19 -7.45
CA ALA A 441 -25.09 -12.66 -8.59
C ALA A 441 -23.60 -12.78 -8.25
N ALA A 442 -23.02 -11.85 -7.49
CA ALA A 442 -21.63 -11.93 -7.05
C ALA A 442 -21.39 -13.12 -6.11
N ASN A 443 -22.31 -13.38 -5.16
CA ASN A 443 -22.23 -14.53 -4.26
C ASN A 443 -22.35 -15.84 -5.03
N GLU A 444 -23.34 -15.96 -5.93
CA GLU A 444 -23.54 -17.14 -6.77
C GLU A 444 -22.33 -17.42 -7.66
N ARG A 445 -21.77 -16.39 -8.29
CA ARG A 445 -20.52 -16.51 -9.08
C ARG A 445 -19.37 -17.02 -8.23
N LEU A 446 -19.18 -16.47 -7.04
CA LEU A 446 -18.13 -16.93 -6.13
C LEU A 446 -18.36 -18.39 -5.72
N MET A 447 -19.60 -18.78 -5.42
CA MET A 447 -19.96 -20.16 -5.07
C MET A 447 -19.67 -21.14 -6.21
N ILE A 448 -20.01 -20.80 -7.46
CA ILE A 448 -19.72 -21.64 -8.63
C ILE A 448 -18.22 -21.83 -8.81
N VAL A 449 -17.44 -20.75 -8.75
CA VAL A 449 -15.99 -20.80 -8.93
C VAL A 449 -15.31 -21.56 -7.80
N SER A 450 -15.87 -21.51 -6.59
CA SER A 450 -15.28 -22.10 -5.38
C SER A 450 -15.71 -23.55 -5.12
N ARG A 451 -16.45 -24.18 -6.05
CA ARG A 451 -16.92 -25.58 -5.92
C ARG A 451 -15.77 -26.59 -5.86
N SER A 452 -14.72 -26.37 -6.64
CA SER A 452 -13.54 -27.23 -6.68
C SER A 452 -12.27 -26.42 -6.92
N GLU A 453 -11.12 -26.98 -6.53
CA GLU A 453 -9.82 -26.34 -6.80
C GLU A 453 -9.56 -26.15 -8.30
N ALA A 454 -10.06 -27.07 -9.13
CA ALA A 454 -9.93 -27.00 -10.59
C ALA A 454 -10.74 -25.82 -11.18
N GLU A 455 -11.98 -25.64 -10.74
CA GLU A 455 -12.81 -24.50 -11.15
C GLU A 455 -12.24 -23.17 -10.63
N THR A 456 -11.72 -23.15 -9.40
CA THR A 456 -11.07 -21.97 -8.82
C THR A 456 -9.86 -21.55 -9.64
N TRP A 457 -8.96 -22.50 -9.95
CA TRP A 457 -7.79 -22.22 -10.76
C TRP A 457 -8.15 -21.79 -12.19
N TRP A 458 -9.12 -22.49 -12.80
CA TRP A 458 -9.59 -22.19 -14.15
C TRP A 458 -10.17 -20.77 -14.27
N TYR A 459 -11.04 -20.39 -13.33
CA TYR A 459 -11.56 -19.04 -13.26
C TYR A 459 -10.45 -18.01 -13.13
N LEU A 460 -9.52 -18.20 -12.18
CA LEU A 460 -8.40 -17.28 -11.96
C LEU A 460 -7.55 -17.08 -13.22
N PHE A 461 -7.31 -18.15 -13.98
CA PHE A 461 -6.56 -18.09 -15.25
C PHE A 461 -7.29 -17.21 -16.28
N TRP A 462 -8.57 -17.49 -16.55
CA TRP A 462 -9.31 -16.79 -17.60
C TRP A 462 -9.69 -15.35 -17.20
N ASP A 463 -10.04 -15.10 -15.94
CA ASP A 463 -10.30 -13.77 -15.42
C ASP A 463 -9.04 -12.88 -15.50
N ASP A 464 -7.88 -13.42 -15.13
CA ASP A 464 -6.62 -12.66 -15.23
C ASP A 464 -6.20 -12.42 -16.68
N LEU A 465 -6.37 -13.45 -17.54
CA LEU A 465 -6.12 -13.33 -18.96
C LEU A 465 -6.96 -12.18 -19.55
N TRP A 466 -8.25 -12.13 -19.24
CA TRP A 466 -9.13 -11.06 -19.69
C TRP A 466 -8.65 -9.68 -19.20
N ARG A 467 -8.49 -9.51 -17.88
CA ARG A 467 -8.14 -8.23 -17.25
C ARG A 467 -6.86 -7.62 -17.80
N ARG A 468 -5.86 -8.46 -18.09
CA ARG A 468 -4.54 -8.02 -18.52
C ARG A 468 -4.38 -7.86 -20.02
N ASN A 469 -5.12 -8.63 -20.80
CA ASN A 469 -4.84 -8.77 -22.23
C ASN A 469 -5.94 -8.23 -23.14
N ASN A 470 -7.13 -7.90 -22.63
CA ASN A 470 -8.26 -7.45 -23.47
C ASN A 470 -7.98 -6.16 -24.27
N ALA A 471 -7.15 -5.25 -23.74
CA ALA A 471 -6.79 -4.00 -24.40
C ALA A 471 -5.77 -4.21 -25.54
N THR A 472 -5.03 -5.32 -25.47
CA THR A 472 -3.93 -5.65 -26.38
C THR A 472 -4.37 -6.63 -27.47
N VAL A 473 -5.19 -7.62 -27.11
CA VAL A 473 -5.66 -8.69 -27.99
C VAL A 473 -7.07 -8.37 -28.48
N SER A 474 -7.19 -7.90 -29.73
CA SER A 474 -8.47 -7.48 -30.31
C SER A 474 -9.53 -8.57 -30.27
N ASN A 475 -9.15 -9.83 -30.47
CA ASN A 475 -10.09 -10.96 -30.53
C ASN A 475 -10.75 -11.26 -29.17
N LEU A 476 -10.07 -10.95 -28.05
CA LEU A 476 -10.72 -10.99 -26.74
C LEU A 476 -11.87 -9.99 -26.71
N LYS A 477 -11.61 -8.73 -27.10
CA LYS A 477 -12.64 -7.68 -27.14
C LYS A 477 -13.78 -8.00 -28.11
N THR A 478 -13.48 -8.55 -29.28
CA THR A 478 -14.49 -8.95 -30.28
C THR A 478 -15.42 -10.02 -29.73
N HIS A 479 -14.89 -10.97 -28.96
CA HIS A 479 -15.64 -12.06 -28.34
C HIS A 479 -15.80 -11.86 -26.83
N ALA A 480 -16.06 -10.62 -26.38
CA ALA A 480 -16.13 -10.29 -24.95
C ALA A 480 -17.11 -11.16 -24.17
N THR A 481 -18.26 -11.51 -24.76
CA THR A 481 -19.27 -12.40 -24.14
C THR A 481 -18.73 -13.78 -23.77
N ASP A 482 -17.68 -14.22 -24.45
CA ASP A 482 -17.09 -15.55 -24.31
C ASP A 482 -15.87 -15.55 -23.36
N PHE A 483 -15.28 -14.39 -23.06
CA PHE A 483 -14.05 -14.27 -22.25
C PHE A 483 -14.20 -13.39 -21.01
N ASP A 484 -15.00 -12.34 -21.05
CA ASP A 484 -15.19 -11.43 -19.92
C ASP A 484 -15.99 -12.13 -18.82
N PRO A 485 -15.42 -12.33 -17.61
CA PRO A 485 -16.11 -12.99 -16.50
C PRO A 485 -17.39 -12.29 -16.05
N SER A 486 -17.66 -11.07 -16.51
CA SER A 486 -18.94 -10.39 -16.26
C SER A 486 -20.12 -11.09 -16.94
N TYR A 487 -19.89 -11.86 -18.01
CA TYR A 487 -20.95 -12.61 -18.70
C TYR A 487 -21.04 -14.05 -18.20
N PRO A 488 -22.27 -14.58 -17.98
CA PRO A 488 -22.48 -15.99 -17.61
C PRO A 488 -21.98 -16.98 -18.67
N SER A 489 -21.91 -16.58 -19.94
CA SER A 489 -21.40 -17.38 -21.06
C SER A 489 -19.87 -17.50 -21.11
N SER A 490 -19.17 -16.77 -20.24
CA SER A 490 -17.70 -16.76 -20.24
C SER A 490 -17.12 -18.14 -20.00
N ILE A 491 -16.04 -18.43 -20.72
CA ILE A 491 -15.25 -19.64 -20.53
C ILE A 491 -14.72 -19.77 -19.09
N ALA A 492 -14.58 -18.66 -18.35
CA ALA A 492 -14.14 -18.65 -16.96
C ALA A 492 -15.01 -19.52 -16.03
N TYR A 493 -16.27 -19.78 -16.40
CA TYR A 493 -17.20 -20.60 -15.62
C TYR A 493 -17.41 -22.02 -16.16
N ARG A 494 -16.75 -22.38 -17.27
CA ARG A 494 -16.92 -23.69 -17.92
C ARG A 494 -15.58 -24.36 -18.15
N LEU A 495 -15.26 -25.36 -17.34
CA LEU A 495 -14.12 -26.23 -17.56
C LEU A 495 -14.29 -26.97 -18.90
N LEU A 496 -13.28 -26.91 -19.76
CA LEU A 496 -13.34 -27.55 -21.08
C LEU A 496 -12.29 -28.66 -21.20
N PRO A 497 -12.63 -29.81 -21.81
CA PRO A 497 -11.63 -30.74 -22.32
C PRO A 497 -10.76 -30.08 -23.40
N ARG A 498 -9.52 -30.56 -23.54
CA ARG A 498 -8.52 -29.96 -24.44
C ARG A 498 -9.01 -29.74 -25.87
N ALA A 499 -9.56 -30.77 -26.49
CA ALA A 499 -10.05 -30.68 -27.87
C ALA A 499 -11.17 -29.62 -28.02
N ALA A 500 -12.02 -29.46 -27.00
CA ALA A 500 -13.07 -28.45 -26.98
C ALA A 500 -12.49 -27.04 -26.80
N LEU A 501 -11.47 -26.87 -25.94
CA LEU A 501 -10.79 -25.60 -25.76
C LEU A 501 -10.04 -25.18 -27.04
N GLU A 502 -9.32 -26.08 -27.69
CA GLU A 502 -8.64 -25.81 -28.96
C GLU A 502 -9.63 -25.37 -30.04
N SER A 503 -10.73 -26.10 -30.20
CA SER A 503 -11.79 -25.74 -31.14
C SER A 503 -12.41 -24.38 -30.81
N PHE A 504 -12.64 -24.11 -29.53
CA PHE A 504 -13.14 -22.82 -29.05
C PHE A 504 -12.18 -21.68 -29.40
N LEU A 505 -10.89 -21.80 -29.09
CA LEU A 505 -9.89 -20.76 -29.38
C LEU A 505 -9.67 -20.54 -30.87
N ILE A 506 -9.73 -21.60 -31.68
CA ILE A 506 -9.64 -21.50 -33.15
C ILE A 506 -10.84 -20.73 -33.72
N GLN A 507 -12.05 -21.03 -33.25
CA GLN A 507 -13.27 -20.34 -33.71
C GLN A 507 -13.28 -18.85 -33.37
N ARG A 508 -12.64 -18.43 -32.26
CA ARG A 508 -12.52 -17.01 -31.85
C ARG A 508 -11.22 -16.36 -32.34
N GLY A 509 -10.44 -17.04 -33.18
CA GLY A 509 -9.22 -16.49 -33.78
C GLY A 509 -8.06 -16.24 -32.79
N LEU A 510 -8.06 -16.88 -31.62
CA LEU A 510 -6.94 -16.78 -30.65
C LEU A 510 -5.83 -17.80 -30.92
N MET A 511 -6.14 -18.83 -31.71
CA MET A 511 -5.24 -19.91 -32.12
C MET A 511 -5.50 -20.29 -33.59
N SER A 512 -4.47 -20.61 -34.35
CA SER A 512 -4.60 -21.09 -35.73
C SER A 512 -4.61 -22.62 -35.79
N LYS A 513 -5.38 -23.20 -36.72
CA LYS A 513 -5.47 -24.66 -36.92
C LYS A 513 -4.14 -25.29 -37.33
N LYS A 514 -3.33 -24.57 -38.11
CA LYS A 514 -1.91 -24.86 -38.31
C LYS A 514 -1.14 -23.86 -37.46
N GLY A 515 -0.39 -24.34 -36.48
CA GLY A 515 0.28 -23.48 -35.49
C GLY A 515 1.01 -22.32 -36.16
N SER A 516 0.60 -21.10 -35.82
CA SER A 516 1.15 -19.89 -36.40
C SER A 516 1.98 -19.18 -35.35
N TRP A 517 3.13 -18.64 -35.76
CA TRP A 517 3.91 -17.74 -34.92
C TRP A 517 3.12 -16.46 -34.54
N ARG A 518 1.98 -16.19 -35.20
CA ARG A 518 1.08 -15.07 -34.91
C ARG A 518 0.04 -15.32 -33.81
N ASP A 519 -0.10 -16.55 -33.34
CA ASP A 519 -1.10 -16.89 -32.34
C ASP A 519 -0.70 -16.42 -30.93
N PHE A 520 -1.65 -15.89 -30.16
CA PHE A 520 -1.44 -15.57 -28.73
C PHE A 520 -1.56 -16.82 -27.86
N MET A 521 -2.48 -17.72 -28.21
CA MET A 521 -2.62 -19.04 -27.58
C MET A 521 -1.99 -20.09 -28.48
N HIS A 522 -1.05 -20.86 -27.95
CA HIS A 522 -0.37 -21.95 -28.67
C HIS A 522 -0.41 -23.27 -27.90
N SER A 523 -0.04 -24.37 -28.56
CA SER A 523 -0.06 -25.72 -28.00
C SER A 523 0.73 -25.84 -26.69
N GLY A 524 1.87 -25.14 -26.55
CA GLY A 524 2.63 -25.08 -25.30
C GLY A 524 1.84 -24.54 -24.10
N ILE A 525 1.12 -23.42 -24.26
CA ILE A 525 0.25 -22.87 -23.20
C ILE A 525 -0.87 -23.86 -22.86
N LEU A 526 -1.49 -24.46 -23.88
CA LEU A 526 -2.52 -25.49 -23.68
C LEU A 526 -1.96 -26.69 -22.91
N ASN A 527 -0.75 -27.16 -23.24
CA ASN A 527 -0.06 -28.21 -22.49
C ASN A 527 0.10 -27.82 -21.02
N LYS A 528 0.56 -26.60 -20.73
CA LYS A 528 0.69 -26.10 -19.35
C LYS A 528 -0.64 -26.06 -18.60
N ILE A 529 -1.70 -25.59 -19.25
CA ILE A 529 -3.05 -25.54 -18.66
C ILE A 529 -3.50 -26.94 -18.27
N TYR A 530 -3.46 -27.90 -19.21
CA TYR A 530 -3.94 -29.24 -18.94
C TYR A 530 -3.01 -30.06 -18.05
N PHE A 531 -1.71 -29.79 -18.08
CA PHE A 531 -0.76 -30.34 -17.12
C PHE A 531 -1.11 -29.88 -15.69
N ARG A 532 -1.34 -28.57 -15.51
CA ARG A 532 -1.73 -28.01 -14.21
C ARG A 532 -3.09 -28.52 -13.75
N LEU A 533 -4.08 -28.60 -14.63
CA LEU A 533 -5.39 -29.17 -14.31
C LEU A 533 -5.32 -30.64 -13.93
N ASN A 534 -4.52 -31.45 -14.65
CA ASN A 534 -4.33 -32.86 -14.33
C ASN A 534 -3.82 -33.02 -12.90
N GLN A 535 -2.85 -32.21 -12.49
CA GLN A 535 -2.33 -32.23 -11.12
C GLN A 535 -3.34 -31.85 -10.06
N ILE A 536 -4.17 -30.84 -10.34
CA ILE A 536 -5.20 -30.41 -9.40
C ILE A 536 -6.28 -31.49 -9.25
N ILE A 537 -6.73 -32.06 -10.37
CA ILE A 537 -7.83 -33.04 -10.40
C ILE A 537 -7.41 -34.40 -9.84
N PHE A 538 -6.20 -34.87 -10.16
CA PHE A 538 -5.71 -36.20 -9.78
C PHE A 538 -4.77 -36.18 -8.57
N LYS A 539 -4.79 -35.09 -7.78
CA LYS A 539 -3.99 -34.98 -6.57
C LYS A 539 -4.27 -36.17 -5.62
N GLY A 540 -3.23 -36.91 -5.27
CA GLY A 540 -3.32 -38.07 -4.36
C GLY A 540 -3.90 -39.36 -4.97
N SER A 541 -4.12 -39.41 -6.29
CA SER A 541 -4.57 -40.62 -7.00
C SER A 541 -3.45 -41.22 -7.86
N PRO A 542 -2.65 -42.16 -7.33
CA PRO A 542 -1.47 -42.67 -8.01
C PRO A 542 -1.77 -43.46 -9.29
N ASN A 543 -2.99 -43.97 -9.49
CA ASN A 543 -3.32 -44.80 -10.66
C ASN A 543 -3.99 -44.05 -11.83
N ASN A 544 -4.47 -42.80 -11.61
CA ASN A 544 -5.26 -42.07 -12.60
C ASN A 544 -4.60 -40.76 -13.08
N ALA A 545 -3.50 -40.34 -12.46
CA ALA A 545 -2.75 -39.19 -12.92
C ALA A 545 -1.99 -39.54 -14.20
N ILE A 546 -1.89 -38.62 -15.16
CA ILE A 546 -1.00 -38.84 -16.32
C ILE A 546 0.43 -38.66 -15.81
N HIS A 547 1.16 -39.76 -15.69
CA HIS A 547 2.55 -39.76 -15.23
C HIS A 547 3.46 -39.20 -16.33
N TYR A 548 4.23 -38.16 -16.00
CA TYR A 548 5.23 -37.59 -16.91
C TYR A 548 6.63 -37.95 -16.40
N HIS A 549 7.39 -38.70 -17.19
CA HIS A 549 8.81 -38.96 -16.94
C HIS A 549 9.66 -37.87 -17.61
N LEU A 550 10.60 -37.28 -16.86
CA LEU A 550 11.54 -36.31 -17.41
C LEU A 550 12.94 -36.95 -17.49
N GLY A 551 13.28 -37.45 -18.68
CA GLY A 551 14.54 -38.15 -18.94
C GLY A 551 14.56 -39.61 -18.48
N ASN A 552 15.74 -40.24 -18.50
CA ASN A 552 15.93 -41.69 -18.21
C ASN A 552 15.82 -42.08 -16.73
N ASN A 553 15.23 -41.24 -15.88
CA ASN A 553 15.14 -41.51 -14.45
C ASN A 553 13.74 -42.08 -14.13
N PRO A 554 13.63 -43.31 -13.56
CA PRO A 554 12.34 -43.93 -13.25
C PRO A 554 11.58 -43.26 -12.08
N ALA A 555 12.13 -42.21 -11.47
CA ALA A 555 11.50 -41.51 -10.36
C ALA A 555 10.29 -40.68 -10.84
N GLU A 556 9.12 -41.00 -10.28
CA GLU A 556 7.86 -40.27 -10.43
C GLU A 556 8.02 -38.80 -10.06
N ILE A 557 7.58 -37.89 -10.94
CA ILE A 557 7.73 -36.45 -10.71
C ILE A 557 6.44 -35.90 -10.11
N ASP A 558 6.38 -35.92 -8.78
CA ASP A 558 5.48 -35.05 -8.03
C ASP A 558 6.09 -33.64 -7.98
N LEU A 559 5.34 -32.61 -8.41
CA LEU A 559 5.81 -31.22 -8.30
C LEU A 559 5.98 -30.78 -6.84
N GLU A 560 5.28 -31.41 -5.90
CA GLU A 560 5.53 -31.19 -4.47
C GLU A 560 6.95 -31.68 -4.10
N ASN A 561 7.48 -32.72 -4.74
CA ASN A 561 8.84 -33.22 -4.49
C ASN A 561 9.97 -32.37 -5.09
N PHE A 562 9.66 -31.39 -5.95
CA PHE A 562 10.62 -30.34 -6.32
C PHE A 562 10.86 -29.31 -5.19
N THR A 563 10.20 -29.46 -4.03
CA THR A 563 10.35 -28.57 -2.88
C THR A 563 11.43 -28.99 -1.88
N LEU A 564 12.70 -29.14 -2.28
CA LEU A 564 13.83 -29.13 -1.32
C LEU A 564 15.04 -28.54 -2.06
N SER A 565 15.64 -27.39 -1.70
CA SER A 565 16.20 -27.09 -0.38
C SER A 565 16.39 -25.57 -0.08
N ARG A 566 15.58 -24.64 -0.62
CA ARG A 566 15.83 -23.19 -0.36
C ARG A 566 14.66 -22.28 0.04
N HIS A 567 13.41 -22.73 0.01
CA HIS A 567 12.27 -21.80 0.23
C HIS A 567 11.32 -22.30 1.32
N ILE A 568 11.84 -22.35 2.54
CA ILE A 568 11.06 -22.47 3.78
C ILE A 568 10.34 -21.13 3.99
N ARG A 569 9.07 -21.07 3.57
CA ARG A 569 7.95 -20.38 4.24
C ARG A 569 6.69 -20.58 3.40
N SER A 570 5.66 -21.14 4.04
CA SER A 570 4.28 -21.18 3.57
C SER A 570 3.73 -19.75 3.63
N SER A 571 3.90 -19.00 2.55
CA SER A 571 3.32 -17.66 2.47
C SER A 571 2.91 -17.36 1.04
N THR A 572 1.63 -17.02 0.86
CA THR A 572 1.07 -16.42 -0.37
C THR A 572 1.60 -14.99 -0.62
N LEU A 573 2.69 -14.60 0.06
CA LEU A 573 3.45 -13.34 -0.01
C LEU A 573 4.32 -13.22 -1.27
N GLY A 574 4.22 -14.17 -2.21
CA GLY A 574 5.02 -14.19 -3.45
C GLY A 574 4.21 -14.38 -4.73
N THR A 575 2.88 -14.50 -4.66
CA THR A 575 2.02 -14.72 -5.84
C THR A 575 1.32 -13.43 -6.32
N GLY A 576 1.72 -12.27 -5.79
CA GLY A 576 1.03 -10.98 -6.01
C GLY A 576 -0.12 -10.75 -5.03
N GLY A 577 -0.19 -9.57 -4.44
CA GLY A 577 -1.23 -9.17 -3.48
C GLY A 577 -2.30 -8.27 -4.08
N GLY A 578 -1.99 -7.55 -5.16
CA GLY A 578 -2.87 -6.60 -5.82
C GLY A 578 -3.42 -7.07 -7.16
N THR A 579 -4.34 -6.26 -7.70
CA THR A 579 -4.85 -6.33 -9.07
C THR A 579 -3.91 -5.65 -10.07
N ASP A 580 -2.70 -5.25 -9.66
CA ASP A 580 -1.72 -4.51 -10.48
C ASP A 580 -0.40 -5.25 -10.65
N HIS A 581 0.15 -5.16 -11.87
CA HIS A 581 1.31 -5.93 -12.33
C HIS A 581 2.64 -5.34 -11.81
N ASP A 582 2.56 -4.11 -11.27
CA ASP A 582 3.64 -3.36 -10.63
C ASP A 582 3.58 -3.43 -9.10
N ASP A 583 2.74 -4.31 -8.54
CA ASP A 583 2.71 -4.54 -7.11
C ASP A 583 4.07 -5.11 -6.67
N SER A 584 4.76 -4.37 -5.80
CA SER A 584 6.04 -4.74 -5.18
C SER A 584 6.03 -6.12 -4.50
N GLN A 585 4.85 -6.70 -4.28
CA GLN A 585 4.66 -8.06 -3.76
C GLN A 585 4.81 -9.17 -4.82
N ILE A 586 4.83 -8.86 -6.12
CA ILE A 586 5.15 -9.82 -7.19
C ILE A 586 6.68 -9.99 -7.23
N ARG A 587 7.18 -11.09 -6.67
CA ARG A 587 8.61 -11.39 -6.67
C ARG A 587 8.98 -12.11 -7.96
N ALA A 588 9.96 -11.57 -8.69
CA ALA A 588 10.60 -12.28 -9.80
C ALA A 588 11.15 -13.63 -9.31
N ARG A 589 10.85 -14.71 -10.04
CA ARG A 589 11.28 -16.08 -9.70
C ARG A 589 11.79 -16.83 -10.95
N PRO A 590 12.72 -17.78 -10.81
CA PRO A 590 13.07 -18.66 -11.93
C PRO A 590 11.84 -19.47 -12.37
N MET A 591 11.73 -19.76 -13.67
CA MET A 591 10.71 -20.69 -14.18
C MET A 591 10.91 -22.06 -13.53
N TYR A 592 9.81 -22.77 -13.24
CA TYR A 592 9.92 -24.18 -12.90
C TYR A 592 10.42 -24.93 -14.14
N LYS A 593 11.23 -25.97 -13.94
CA LYS A 593 11.82 -26.74 -15.06
C LYS A 593 10.75 -27.23 -16.04
N TRP A 594 9.59 -27.65 -15.55
CA TRP A 594 8.48 -28.10 -16.39
C TRP A 594 7.85 -26.97 -17.22
N GLU A 595 7.82 -25.73 -16.73
CA GLU A 595 7.25 -24.58 -17.46
C GLU A 595 8.07 -24.28 -18.72
N ALA A 596 9.39 -24.43 -18.67
CA ALA A 596 10.26 -24.17 -19.83
C ALA A 596 10.09 -25.25 -20.91
N ILE A 597 9.95 -26.51 -20.48
CA ILE A 597 9.95 -27.67 -21.36
C ILE A 597 8.72 -27.72 -22.28
N PHE A 598 7.58 -27.20 -21.83
CA PHE A 598 6.36 -27.13 -22.65
C PHE A 598 6.34 -25.95 -23.64
N ASP A 599 7.21 -24.95 -23.48
CA ASP A 599 7.36 -23.83 -24.44
C ASP A 599 8.39 -24.13 -25.54
N ASP A 600 9.24 -25.12 -25.32
CA ASP A 600 10.27 -25.53 -26.27
C ASP A 600 9.63 -26.21 -27.49
N PRO A 601 9.92 -25.74 -28.72
CA PRO A 601 9.45 -26.43 -29.92
C PRO A 601 10.14 -27.79 -30.05
N LEU A 602 9.41 -28.80 -30.55
CA LEU A 602 9.99 -30.09 -30.92
C LEU A 602 11.05 -29.87 -32.03
N THR A 603 12.33 -29.89 -31.66
CA THR A 603 13.43 -29.71 -32.62
C THR A 603 13.82 -31.05 -33.23
N THR A 604 13.42 -31.29 -34.47
CA THR A 604 13.89 -32.44 -35.27
C THR A 604 15.34 -32.27 -35.76
N SER A 605 15.87 -31.04 -35.76
CA SER A 605 17.27 -30.75 -36.06
C SER A 605 17.98 -30.27 -34.80
N GLY A 606 19.04 -30.97 -34.38
CA GLY A 606 19.83 -30.73 -33.15
C GLY A 606 20.62 -29.41 -33.10
N LYS A 607 20.08 -28.31 -33.64
CA LYS A 607 20.67 -26.97 -33.50
C LYS A 607 19.79 -26.12 -32.59
N PRO A 608 20.25 -25.77 -31.37
CA PRO A 608 19.48 -24.93 -30.45
C PRO A 608 19.29 -23.54 -31.06
N HIS A 609 18.04 -23.17 -31.34
CA HIS A 609 17.70 -21.84 -31.84
C HIS A 609 17.76 -20.85 -30.67
N ARG A 610 18.87 -20.10 -30.54
CA ARG A 610 19.01 -19.04 -29.52
C ARG A 610 17.91 -17.98 -29.70
N ARG A 611 16.86 -18.01 -28.88
CA ARG A 611 15.92 -16.90 -28.76
C ARG A 611 16.55 -15.83 -27.87
N TRP A 612 17.08 -14.77 -28.49
CA TRP A 612 17.66 -13.62 -27.77
C TRP A 612 16.58 -12.70 -27.16
N LEU A 613 15.37 -12.70 -27.74
CA LEU A 613 14.25 -11.82 -27.35
C LEU A 613 13.70 -12.07 -25.91
N PRO A 614 13.51 -13.31 -25.44
CA PRO A 614 13.07 -13.56 -24.06
C PRO A 614 14.08 -13.06 -23.01
N LYS A 615 15.38 -13.17 -23.31
CA LYS A 615 16.45 -12.67 -22.42
C LYS A 615 16.41 -11.17 -22.24
N LEU A 616 16.11 -10.42 -23.31
CA LEU A 616 15.89 -8.99 -23.22
C LEU A 616 14.66 -8.65 -22.38
N ALA A 617 13.57 -9.43 -22.49
CA ALA A 617 12.35 -9.19 -21.73
C ALA A 617 12.56 -9.36 -20.22
N THR A 618 13.26 -10.42 -19.80
CA THR A 618 13.67 -10.60 -18.39
C THR A 618 14.59 -9.49 -17.92
N TRP A 619 15.58 -9.10 -18.73
CA TRP A 619 16.54 -8.06 -18.37
C TRP A 619 15.87 -6.70 -18.17
N PHE A 620 14.92 -6.31 -19.02
CA PHE A 620 14.19 -5.05 -18.87
C PHE A 620 13.11 -5.05 -17.77
N GLY A 621 13.09 -6.08 -16.91
CA GLY A 621 12.05 -6.23 -15.88
C GLY A 621 10.64 -6.38 -16.46
N LEU A 622 10.56 -6.71 -17.75
CA LEU A 622 9.29 -6.90 -18.44
C LEU A 622 8.76 -8.29 -18.09
N ASP A 623 9.62 -9.31 -18.01
CA ASP A 623 9.29 -10.68 -17.58
C ASP A 623 9.82 -10.97 -16.17
N PRO A 624 8.97 -11.34 -15.18
CA PRO A 624 9.42 -11.71 -13.84
C PRO A 624 10.11 -13.09 -13.82
N HIS A 625 10.10 -13.81 -14.94
CA HIS A 625 10.68 -15.14 -15.04
C HIS A 625 12.02 -15.14 -15.79
N TRP A 626 12.99 -15.87 -15.26
CA TRP A 626 14.31 -16.04 -15.87
C TRP A 626 14.69 -17.51 -15.95
N GLU A 627 15.26 -17.92 -17.10
CA GLU A 627 15.77 -19.27 -17.32
C GLU A 627 17.17 -19.41 -16.70
N PRO A 628 17.37 -20.31 -15.71
CA PRO A 628 18.66 -20.44 -15.05
C PRO A 628 19.72 -21.18 -15.88
N ASN A 629 19.36 -21.90 -16.95
CA ASN A 629 20.31 -22.69 -17.74
C ASN A 629 20.04 -22.60 -19.26
N ASN A 630 21.08 -22.29 -20.04
CA ASN A 630 21.11 -22.16 -21.51
C ASN A 630 20.77 -23.44 -22.33
N ALA A 631 20.25 -24.49 -21.71
CA ALA A 631 19.92 -25.73 -22.40
C ALA A 631 18.45 -25.71 -22.77
N LEU A 632 18.14 -25.39 -24.04
CA LEU A 632 16.87 -25.76 -24.65
C LEU A 632 16.69 -27.26 -24.40
N SER A 633 15.59 -27.66 -23.76
CA SER A 633 15.21 -29.05 -23.76
C SER A 633 14.84 -29.42 -25.20
N SER A 634 14.99 -30.69 -25.60
CA SER A 634 14.59 -31.15 -26.94
C SER A 634 13.06 -31.15 -27.17
N GLY A 635 12.30 -30.48 -26.30
CA GLY A 635 10.87 -30.73 -26.10
C GLY A 635 10.65 -32.11 -25.46
N ILE A 636 9.46 -32.32 -24.90
CA ILE A 636 8.99 -33.67 -24.52
C ILE A 636 8.17 -34.22 -25.68
N SER A 637 8.59 -35.36 -26.23
CA SER A 637 7.74 -36.26 -27.00
C SER A 637 7.47 -37.50 -26.16
N LEU A 638 6.19 -37.81 -25.92
CA LEU A 638 5.77 -39.03 -25.26
C LEU A 638 5.25 -39.99 -26.34
N ASP A 639 6.00 -41.06 -26.56
CA ASP A 639 5.53 -42.18 -27.40
C ASP A 639 4.63 -43.06 -26.53
N VAL A 640 3.34 -43.06 -26.83
CA VAL A 640 2.30 -43.81 -26.11
C VAL A 640 1.52 -44.71 -27.05
N VAL A 641 1.21 -45.92 -26.58
CA VAL A 641 0.33 -46.91 -27.22
C VAL A 641 -0.98 -46.95 -26.44
N LEU A 642 -2.10 -47.08 -27.14
CA LEU A 642 -3.40 -47.26 -26.50
C LEU A 642 -3.62 -48.76 -26.22
N GLU A 643 -3.55 -49.16 -24.96
CA GLU A 643 -3.86 -50.53 -24.49
C GLU A 643 -5.07 -50.47 -23.55
N ASP A 644 -6.11 -51.28 -23.82
CA ASP A 644 -7.34 -51.35 -23.01
C ASP A 644 -7.99 -49.98 -22.69
N GLY A 645 -7.88 -49.03 -23.63
CA GLY A 645 -8.43 -47.68 -23.48
C GLY A 645 -7.55 -46.72 -22.68
N ASN A 646 -6.38 -47.14 -22.21
CA ASN A 646 -5.41 -46.33 -21.49
C ASN A 646 -4.18 -46.07 -22.37
N TYR A 647 -3.60 -44.86 -22.27
CA TYR A 647 -2.34 -44.55 -22.93
C TYR A 647 -1.18 -45.09 -22.08
N VAL A 648 -0.49 -46.11 -22.58
CA VAL A 648 0.67 -46.74 -21.95
C VAL A 648 1.93 -46.31 -22.72
N LEU A 649 3.04 -46.07 -22.02
CA LEU A 649 4.31 -45.70 -22.68
C LEU A 649 4.78 -46.83 -23.60
N LEU A 650 5.30 -46.47 -24.78
CA LEU A 650 5.69 -47.42 -25.82
C LEU A 650 6.75 -48.43 -25.32
N GLU A 651 7.64 -48.03 -24.42
CA GLU A 651 8.62 -48.93 -23.78
C GLU A 651 7.97 -49.96 -22.84
N HIS A 652 6.89 -49.59 -22.15
CA HIS A 652 6.13 -50.50 -21.29
C HIS A 652 5.33 -51.52 -22.11
N ALA A 653 4.71 -51.09 -23.22
CA ALA A 653 4.02 -51.98 -24.16
C ALA A 653 4.99 -53.00 -24.78
N VAL A 654 6.20 -52.58 -25.16
CA VAL A 654 7.24 -53.47 -25.68
C VAL A 654 7.72 -54.49 -24.64
N HIS A 655 7.81 -54.12 -23.36
CA HIS A 655 8.14 -55.05 -22.28
C HIS A 655 6.99 -56.02 -21.96
N SER A 656 5.74 -55.56 -22.00
CA SER A 656 4.54 -56.39 -21.80
C SER A 656 4.39 -57.43 -22.92
N LEU A 657 4.61 -57.03 -24.17
CA LEU A 657 4.63 -57.92 -25.34
C LEU A 657 5.78 -58.94 -25.29
N LYS A 658 6.96 -58.56 -24.80
CA LYS A 658 8.06 -59.50 -24.59
C LYS A 658 7.78 -60.51 -23.47
N GLY A 659 7.05 -60.11 -22.43
CA GLY A 659 6.62 -61.00 -21.35
C GLY A 659 5.51 -61.97 -21.73
N GLN A 660 4.70 -61.67 -22.76
CA GLN A 660 3.68 -62.58 -23.30
C GLN A 660 4.22 -63.55 -24.37
N MET A 661 5.43 -63.31 -24.90
CA MET A 661 6.11 -64.20 -25.86
C MET A 661 7.12 -65.17 -25.22
N THR A 662 7.21 -65.17 -23.89
CA THR A 662 7.85 -66.22 -23.07
C THR A 662 6.78 -66.96 -22.29
#